data_AF-A0A1N7MFN0-F1
#
_entry.id   AF-A0A1N7MFN0-F1
#
_cell.length_a   1.000
_cell.length_b   1.000
_cell.length_c   1.000
_cell.angle_alpha   90.00
_cell.angle_beta   90.00
_cell.angle_gamma   90.00
#
_symmetry.space_group_name_H-M   'P 1'
#
loop_
_entity.id
_entity.type
_entity.pdbx_description
1 polymer ?
#
loop_
_entity_poly.entity_id
_entity_poly.type
_entity_poly.pdbx_seq_one_letter_code
_entity_poly.pdbx_strand_id
1 'polypeptide(L)'
;MRGLRALLAACLWLVCAVSASAEPSDRARLAEKIIAPMSLGEQISEDGVYELLNSGGQHAGYVFETLPLAPLPGFSGAPINVLVVLDLEGRFISVRLLDHNEPIFVSGLGQAPFHAFFEQYEGHSISESMVVGTPYGGATAGGSLVYLDGVTKATASVRIAHESVLAATLAVAREKMQGIASGPPAHPNPDHMEDLDWQALVDQGLVAHKRVTNAEIDAEFAGTVWADDDPEASDYPDETYLDLWVVDLGPPAIARAVLDDDTFEELQRFMEISDFDEPILVVETARHGLVSEDFVRNTSPDWLSAEQGGLPVALRDADLFVGLAEDVPEALHDGAALILRTDRRLGFDPAAEWTLKVQAVREHGMFQPEIGSATLALSHATPERFFTRPGQIERLAPWQEAIRNRQGDLVVLAALLGVMVPSLLFAQSWLAGLAAFTPVRLGVLAVVLGFVGWWGQGQLSIVTPLAALQTALAGGSYAFLLYDPFSLLIWAVTILGFVLWGRGLFCGWLCPFGALQEFAHHVGRLLRIPQIDVPARWDRWLKWIKYAVLAALVAVILTIPSAMDKAAEVEPFKTAITTFFLREWYYAAYALFWVFLGMVLFKGFCRYVCPLGALMAIGGALRLRRWIPRRAECGSPCQLCRVKCAYGAIEKSGRIDYSECFQCLDCVTIHDDAETCVPLVLQNRSAKRAPRVTGHPNQVPAE
;
A
#
# COMPACT_ATOMS: atom_id res chain seq x y z
N MET A 1 -3.70 -41.73 -12.60
CA MET A 1 -4.37 -40.50 -13.07
C MET A 1 -5.16 -39.74 -11.99
N ARG A 2 -5.80 -40.40 -11.00
CA ARG A 2 -6.50 -39.68 -9.91
C ARG A 2 -5.59 -39.13 -8.81
N GLY A 3 -4.51 -39.84 -8.44
CA GLY A 3 -3.55 -39.38 -7.42
C GLY A 3 -2.76 -38.13 -7.80
N LEU A 4 -2.43 -37.94 -9.08
CA LEU A 4 -1.66 -36.78 -9.57
C LEU A 4 -2.50 -35.48 -9.56
N ARG A 5 -3.81 -35.59 -9.78
CA ARG A 5 -4.74 -34.45 -9.68
C ARG A 5 -5.01 -34.06 -8.22
N ALA A 6 -5.05 -35.04 -7.32
CA ALA A 6 -5.17 -34.78 -5.88
C ALA A 6 -3.90 -34.13 -5.30
N LEU A 7 -2.70 -34.53 -5.75
CA LEU A 7 -1.43 -33.89 -5.39
C LEU A 7 -1.30 -32.46 -5.94
N LEU A 8 -1.71 -32.23 -7.20
CA LEU A 8 -1.73 -30.88 -7.78
C LEU A 8 -2.78 -29.97 -7.12
N ALA A 9 -3.95 -30.51 -6.76
CA ALA A 9 -4.96 -29.77 -6.02
C ALA A 9 -4.53 -29.50 -4.57
N ALA A 10 -3.87 -30.44 -3.90
CA ALA A 10 -3.32 -30.25 -2.56
C ALA A 10 -2.16 -29.25 -2.55
N CYS A 11 -1.29 -29.26 -3.57
CA CYS A 11 -0.25 -28.25 -3.73
C CYS A 11 -0.80 -26.87 -4.10
N LEU A 12 -1.88 -26.77 -4.90
CA LEU A 12 -2.56 -25.50 -5.13
C LEU A 12 -3.25 -25.00 -3.85
N TRP A 13 -3.83 -25.89 -3.05
CA TRP A 13 -4.55 -25.54 -1.82
C TRP A 13 -3.59 -25.11 -0.70
N LEU A 14 -2.42 -25.75 -0.60
CA LEU A 14 -1.34 -25.35 0.32
C LEU A 14 -0.64 -24.03 -0.09
N VAL A 15 -0.70 -23.64 -1.37
CA VAL A 15 -0.16 -22.35 -1.87
C VAL A 15 -1.17 -21.20 -1.71
N CYS A 16 -2.47 -21.51 -1.55
CA CYS A 16 -3.53 -20.50 -1.39
C CYS A 16 -3.86 -20.16 0.08
N ALA A 17 -3.17 -20.75 1.06
CA ALA A 17 -3.51 -20.59 2.48
C ALA A 17 -2.31 -20.15 3.32
N VAL A 18 -1.75 -18.97 3.02
CA VAL A 18 -1.00 -18.20 4.02
C VAL A 18 -1.37 -16.73 3.85
N SER A 19 -2.29 -16.28 4.69
CA SER A 19 -2.52 -14.86 4.95
C SER A 19 -1.29 -14.32 5.68
N ALA A 20 -0.77 -13.17 5.27
CA ALA A 20 0.20 -12.43 6.08
C ALA A 20 -0.16 -10.94 6.03
N SER A 21 -0.49 -10.43 7.21
CA SER A 21 -0.76 -9.04 7.55
C SER A 21 0.53 -8.22 7.51
N ALA A 22 0.42 -6.89 7.53
CA ALA A 22 1.58 -6.00 7.65
C ALA A 22 2.39 -6.36 8.90
N GLU A 23 3.65 -6.78 8.71
CA GLU A 23 4.48 -7.26 9.82
C GLU A 23 5.05 -6.08 10.62
N PRO A 24 4.97 -6.12 11.97
CA PRO A 24 5.70 -5.22 12.87
C PRO A 24 7.21 -5.22 12.58
N SER A 25 7.92 -4.19 13.05
CA SER A 25 9.39 -4.16 12.95
C SER A 25 10.01 -5.43 13.56
N ASP A 26 11.11 -5.90 12.98
CA ASP A 26 11.82 -7.10 13.46
C ASP A 26 12.10 -7.00 14.98
N ARG A 27 11.60 -7.97 15.74
CA ARG A 27 11.67 -8.05 17.21
C ARG A 27 13.08 -7.76 17.73
N ALA A 28 14.11 -8.21 17.01
CA ALA A 28 15.51 -7.97 17.39
C ALA A 28 15.85 -6.47 17.45
N ARG A 29 15.35 -5.67 16.51
CA ARG A 29 15.56 -4.22 16.43
C ARG A 29 14.81 -3.47 17.53
N LEU A 30 13.65 -3.96 17.95
CA LEU A 30 12.90 -3.41 19.08
C LEU A 30 13.59 -3.73 20.41
N ALA A 31 14.10 -4.96 20.58
CA ALA A 31 14.76 -5.40 21.79
C ALA A 31 16.02 -4.57 22.11
N GLU A 32 16.81 -4.19 21.09
CA GLU A 32 17.99 -3.31 21.26
C GLU A 32 17.65 -1.91 21.78
N LYS A 33 16.40 -1.47 21.62
CA LYS A 33 15.95 -0.14 22.04
C LYS A 33 15.41 -0.15 23.47
N ILE A 34 15.10 -1.29 24.07
CA ILE A 34 14.63 -1.37 25.46
C ILE A 34 15.81 -1.10 26.42
N ILE A 35 15.58 -0.22 27.41
CA ILE A 35 16.61 0.17 28.37
C ILE A 35 16.68 -0.86 29.51
N ALA A 36 17.89 -1.33 29.82
CA ALA A 36 18.15 -2.16 30.99
C ALA A 36 17.73 -1.41 32.29
N PRO A 37 17.05 -2.05 33.26
CA PRO A 37 17.02 -3.48 33.53
C PRO A 37 15.85 -4.27 32.91
N MET A 38 15.07 -3.65 32.01
CA MET A 38 13.91 -4.28 31.38
C MET A 38 14.30 -4.98 30.07
N SER A 39 13.47 -5.93 29.63
CA SER A 39 13.67 -6.69 28.39
C SER A 39 12.36 -6.91 27.63
N LEU A 40 12.46 -7.14 26.33
CA LEU A 40 11.30 -7.37 25.46
C LEU A 40 10.82 -8.83 25.56
N GLY A 41 9.57 -9.02 25.96
CA GLY A 41 8.90 -10.32 26.11
C GLY A 41 8.33 -10.87 24.80
N GLU A 42 7.25 -11.64 24.89
CA GLU A 42 6.54 -12.20 23.74
C GLU A 42 5.57 -11.19 23.14
N GLN A 43 5.15 -11.42 21.90
CA GLN A 43 4.14 -10.63 21.22
C GLN A 43 2.75 -11.11 21.66
N ILE A 44 1.90 -10.17 22.08
CA ILE A 44 0.57 -10.44 22.66
C ILE A 44 -0.59 -9.99 21.78
N SER A 45 -0.32 -9.26 20.69
CA SER A 45 -1.33 -8.86 19.70
C SER A 45 -0.81 -9.01 18.27
N GLU A 46 -1.72 -9.30 17.34
CA GLU A 46 -1.40 -9.34 15.90
C GLU A 46 -0.93 -7.96 15.38
N ASP A 47 -1.34 -6.87 16.04
CA ASP A 47 -0.96 -5.49 15.70
C ASP A 47 0.44 -5.08 16.21
N GLY A 48 1.23 -6.02 16.73
CA GLY A 48 2.62 -5.74 17.12
C GLY A 48 2.82 -5.18 18.53
N VAL A 49 1.93 -5.53 19.47
CA VAL A 49 2.10 -5.23 20.90
C VAL A 49 2.90 -6.34 21.56
N TYR A 50 3.94 -5.99 22.32
CA TYR A 50 4.82 -6.89 23.05
C TYR A 50 4.74 -6.67 24.56
N GLU A 51 5.06 -7.71 25.33
CA GLU A 51 5.25 -7.57 26.77
C GLU A 51 6.57 -6.88 27.12
N LEU A 52 6.55 -6.05 28.15
CA LEU A 52 7.75 -5.58 28.83
C LEU A 52 8.01 -6.46 30.05
N LEU A 53 9.22 -7.00 30.17
CA LEU A 53 9.62 -7.83 31.30
C LEU A 53 10.60 -7.09 32.20
N ASN A 54 10.40 -7.16 33.52
CA ASN A 54 11.37 -6.66 34.49
C ASN A 54 12.59 -7.59 34.61
N SER A 55 13.57 -7.21 35.43
CA SER A 55 14.79 -8.01 35.68
C SER A 55 14.53 -9.41 36.25
N GLY A 56 13.35 -9.64 36.83
CA GLY A 56 12.90 -10.94 37.33
C GLY A 56 12.12 -11.76 36.30
N GLY A 57 11.94 -11.27 35.07
CA GLY A 57 11.16 -11.93 34.02
C GLY A 57 9.65 -11.87 34.22
N GLN A 58 9.15 -11.00 35.11
CA GLN A 58 7.72 -10.77 35.28
C GLN A 58 7.24 -9.66 34.36
N HIS A 59 5.98 -9.78 33.91
CA HIS A 59 5.30 -8.78 33.12
C HIS A 59 5.23 -7.45 33.89
N ALA A 60 5.74 -6.39 33.28
CA ALA A 60 5.92 -5.07 33.87
C ALA A 60 5.28 -3.97 33.02
N GLY A 61 4.70 -4.30 31.86
CA GLY A 61 4.06 -3.33 30.99
C GLY A 61 4.05 -3.75 29.51
N TYR A 62 3.92 -2.77 28.62
CA TYR A 62 3.71 -2.98 27.19
C TYR A 62 4.69 -2.20 26.33
N VAL A 63 5.08 -2.78 25.20
CA VAL A 63 5.92 -2.16 24.17
C VAL A 63 5.24 -2.25 22.82
N PHE A 64 5.12 -1.14 22.10
CA PHE A 64 4.47 -1.13 20.78
C PHE A 64 4.93 0.04 19.92
N GLU A 65 4.67 -0.06 18.62
CA GLU A 65 4.89 0.99 17.64
C GLU A 65 3.59 1.75 17.35
N THR A 66 3.64 3.05 17.10
CA THR A 66 2.44 3.83 16.75
C THR A 66 1.90 3.48 15.37
N LEU A 67 2.77 3.10 14.42
CA LEU A 67 2.39 2.91 13.02
C LEU A 67 1.35 1.80 12.78
N PRO A 68 1.45 0.59 13.37
CA PRO A 68 0.45 -0.45 13.18
C PRO A 68 -0.90 -0.13 13.85
N LEU A 69 -0.86 0.60 14.97
CA LEU A 69 -2.02 0.84 15.83
C LEU A 69 -2.82 2.10 15.43
N ALA A 70 -2.13 3.21 15.17
CA ALA A 70 -2.74 4.50 14.85
C ALA A 70 -1.88 5.26 13.81
N PRO A 71 -1.96 4.90 12.52
CA PRO A 71 -1.18 5.54 11.46
C PRO A 71 -1.75 6.92 11.09
N LEU A 72 -1.68 7.89 12.00
CA LEU A 72 -2.07 9.26 11.70
C LEU A 72 -1.05 9.89 10.72
N PRO A 73 -1.52 10.52 9.62
CA PRO A 73 -0.64 11.12 8.63
C PRO A 73 0.04 12.36 9.20
N GLY A 74 1.37 12.43 9.08
CA GLY A 74 2.17 13.62 9.37
C GLY A 74 1.93 14.75 8.37
N PHE A 75 2.64 15.87 8.52
CA PHE A 75 2.49 17.02 7.62
C PHE A 75 2.89 16.70 6.17
N SER A 76 3.77 15.71 5.98
CA SER A 76 4.12 15.20 4.63
C SER A 76 3.13 14.20 4.05
N GLY A 77 2.09 13.83 4.79
CA GLY A 77 1.17 12.75 4.44
C GLY A 77 1.70 11.34 4.77
N ALA A 78 2.97 11.20 5.16
CA ALA A 78 3.50 9.95 5.69
C ALA A 78 3.32 9.88 7.22
N PRO A 79 2.93 8.73 7.78
CA PRO A 79 2.76 8.57 9.23
C PRO A 79 4.11 8.62 9.97
N ILE A 80 4.05 9.00 11.24
CA ILE A 80 5.22 9.10 12.14
C ILE A 80 5.27 7.82 12.99
N ASN A 81 6.38 7.08 12.92
CA ASN A 81 6.54 5.85 13.68
C ASN A 81 7.35 6.09 14.97
N VAL A 82 6.73 5.83 16.11
CA VAL A 82 7.27 6.05 17.45
C VAL A 82 7.14 4.75 18.25
N LEU A 83 8.21 4.39 18.96
CA LEU A 83 8.23 3.32 19.94
C LEU A 83 7.74 3.85 21.28
N VAL A 84 6.70 3.22 21.84
CA VAL A 84 6.14 3.57 23.14
C VAL A 84 6.35 2.39 24.10
N VAL A 85 6.78 2.71 25.32
CA VAL A 85 6.94 1.76 26.42
C VAL A 85 6.13 2.27 27.62
N LEU A 86 5.21 1.45 28.09
CA LEU A 86 4.32 1.75 29.22
C LEU A 86 4.51 0.75 30.35
N ASP A 87 4.23 1.16 31.59
CA ASP A 87 4.03 0.25 32.72
C ASP A 87 2.58 -0.29 32.78
N LEU A 88 2.24 -1.04 33.83
CA LEU A 88 0.91 -1.63 34.04
C LEU A 88 -0.12 -0.63 34.58
N GLU A 89 0.34 0.51 35.08
CA GLU A 89 -0.48 1.60 35.60
C GLU A 89 -0.72 2.70 34.53
N GLY A 90 -0.16 2.53 33.33
CA GLY A 90 -0.32 3.45 32.21
C GLY A 90 0.57 4.68 32.33
N ARG A 91 1.78 4.56 32.88
CA ARG A 91 2.81 5.59 32.86
C ARG A 91 3.81 5.34 31.75
N PHE A 92 4.24 6.41 31.10
CA PHE A 92 5.27 6.35 30.07
C PHE A 92 6.65 6.10 30.68
N ILE A 93 7.23 4.95 30.36
CA ILE A 93 8.61 4.60 30.71
C ILE A 93 9.58 5.20 29.69
N SER A 94 9.26 5.10 28.39
CA SER A 94 10.04 5.76 27.35
C SER A 94 9.24 5.90 26.07
N VAL A 95 9.38 7.04 25.38
CA VAL A 95 8.80 7.30 24.06
C VAL A 95 9.92 7.71 23.13
N ARG A 96 10.11 7.00 22.01
CA ARG A 96 11.26 7.22 21.10
C ARG A 96 10.87 7.14 19.64
N LEU A 97 11.24 8.19 18.91
CA LEU A 97 11.09 8.25 17.46
C LEU A 97 11.88 7.13 16.76
N LEU A 98 11.22 6.37 15.89
CA LEU A 98 11.83 5.30 15.07
C LEU A 98 12.07 5.76 13.64
N ASP A 99 11.05 6.30 13.00
CA ASP A 99 11.09 6.76 11.61
C ASP A 99 10.07 7.86 11.36
N HIS A 100 10.41 8.82 10.49
CA HIS A 100 9.52 9.90 10.08
C HIS A 100 10.00 10.55 8.78
N ASN A 101 9.09 11.24 8.08
CA ASN A 101 9.42 12.01 6.89
C ASN A 101 8.86 13.43 6.96
N GLU A 102 9.11 14.13 8.07
CA GLU A 102 8.63 15.49 8.30
C GLU A 102 9.58 16.52 7.65
N PRO A 103 9.13 17.34 6.67
CA PRO A 103 10.02 18.19 5.88
C PRO A 103 10.83 19.16 6.74
N ILE A 104 10.22 19.70 7.79
CA ILE A 104 10.84 20.66 8.71
C ILE A 104 11.98 20.04 9.52
N PHE A 105 11.94 18.75 9.82
CA PHE A 105 12.95 18.04 10.60
C PHE A 105 13.99 17.32 9.73
N VAL A 106 13.60 16.90 8.52
CA VAL A 106 14.51 16.26 7.54
C VAL A 106 15.40 17.29 6.83
N SER A 107 14.85 18.45 6.46
CA SER A 107 15.54 19.46 5.66
C SER A 107 15.74 20.82 6.33
N GLY A 108 15.14 21.02 7.52
CA GLY A 108 15.18 22.30 8.24
C GLY A 108 15.96 22.25 9.55
N LEU A 109 15.27 22.02 10.66
CA LEU A 109 15.75 22.15 12.05
C LEU A 109 16.64 20.98 12.53
N GLY A 110 16.73 19.89 11.75
CA GLY A 110 17.37 18.64 12.15
C GLY A 110 16.47 17.80 13.09
N GLN A 111 16.88 16.55 13.35
CA GLN A 111 16.06 15.59 14.12
C GLN A 111 16.15 15.78 15.64
N ALA A 112 17.20 16.40 16.16
CA ALA A 112 17.45 16.49 17.61
C ALA A 112 16.31 17.17 18.41
N PRO A 113 15.72 18.31 17.96
CA PRO A 113 14.57 18.92 18.65
C PRO A 113 13.35 18.01 18.68
N PHE A 114 13.19 17.14 17.67
CA PHE A 114 12.06 16.23 17.61
C PHE A 114 12.23 15.04 18.56
N HIS A 115 13.47 14.55 18.72
CA HIS A 115 13.78 13.57 19.78
C HIS A 115 13.54 14.13 21.18
N ALA A 116 14.02 15.36 21.44
CA ALA A 116 13.83 16.04 22.73
C ALA A 116 12.35 16.24 23.09
N PHE A 117 11.47 16.37 22.09
CA PHE A 117 10.02 16.41 22.32
C PHE A 117 9.49 15.10 22.94
N PHE A 118 9.89 13.94 22.41
CA PHE A 118 9.40 12.65 22.92
C PHE A 118 9.97 12.29 24.29
N GLU A 119 11.14 12.82 24.66
CA GLU A 119 11.74 12.62 25.98
C GLU A 119 10.88 13.22 27.10
N GLN A 120 10.03 14.20 26.80
CA GLN A 120 9.15 14.84 27.79
C GLN A 120 8.02 13.94 28.31
N TYR A 121 7.71 12.83 27.63
CA TYR A 121 6.62 11.93 28.09
C TYR A 121 7.01 11.11 29.31
N GLU A 122 8.30 10.88 29.54
CA GLU A 122 8.78 9.97 30.60
C GLU A 122 8.28 10.43 31.98
N GLY A 123 7.59 9.55 32.69
CA GLY A 123 7.02 9.80 34.01
C GLY A 123 5.57 10.30 34.04
N HIS A 124 5.01 10.74 32.91
CA HIS A 124 3.59 11.12 32.81
C HIS A 124 2.68 9.90 32.73
N SER A 125 1.44 10.05 33.20
CA SER A 125 0.38 9.04 33.08
C SER A 125 -0.54 9.32 31.90
N ILE A 126 -1.02 8.26 31.25
CA ILE A 126 -2.07 8.32 30.22
C ILE A 126 -3.40 8.87 30.75
N SER A 127 -3.57 8.92 32.07
CA SER A 127 -4.76 9.50 32.73
C SER A 127 -4.73 11.03 32.79
N GLU A 128 -3.55 11.64 32.57
CA GLU A 128 -3.37 13.08 32.57
C GLU A 128 -3.80 13.67 31.22
N SER A 129 -4.47 14.84 31.25
CA SER A 129 -4.84 15.56 30.03
C SER A 129 -3.65 16.35 29.50
N MET A 130 -2.78 15.72 28.72
CA MET A 130 -1.59 16.33 28.14
C MET A 130 -1.89 17.14 26.87
N VAL A 131 -1.27 18.30 26.70
CA VAL A 131 -1.40 19.19 25.53
C VAL A 131 -0.04 19.75 25.10
N VAL A 132 0.15 19.95 23.80
CA VAL A 132 1.39 20.55 23.26
C VAL A 132 1.24 22.07 23.12
N GLY A 133 2.06 22.83 23.84
CA GLY A 133 2.07 24.29 23.75
C GLY A 133 2.73 24.95 24.97
N THR A 134 2.87 26.26 24.91
CA THR A 134 3.19 27.06 26.09
C THR A 134 1.88 27.52 26.72
N PRO A 135 1.73 27.47 28.05
CA PRO A 135 0.61 28.10 28.72
C PRO A 135 0.54 29.60 28.35
N TYR A 136 -0.65 30.06 27.97
CA TYR A 136 -0.95 31.47 27.75
C TYR A 136 -1.48 32.06 29.07
N GLY A 137 -0.97 33.22 29.49
CA GLY A 137 -1.13 33.68 30.87
C GLY A 137 -0.26 32.84 31.81
N GLY A 138 0.17 33.39 32.95
CA GLY A 138 1.07 32.68 33.86
C GLY A 138 0.40 31.43 34.42
N ALA A 139 0.57 30.27 33.81
CA ALA A 139 0.03 29.02 34.34
C ALA A 139 0.78 28.65 35.63
N THR A 140 0.15 29.01 36.74
CA THR A 140 0.40 28.43 38.05
C THR A 140 -0.85 27.69 38.49
N ALA A 141 -0.74 26.36 38.55
CA ALA A 141 -1.37 25.49 39.55
C ALA A 141 -2.91 25.26 39.59
N GLY A 142 -3.72 25.73 38.64
CA GLY A 142 -5.18 25.56 38.68
C GLY A 142 -5.86 24.71 37.59
N GLY A 143 -5.25 24.56 36.41
CA GLY A 143 -5.87 23.89 35.26
C GLY A 143 -5.68 22.37 35.25
N SER A 144 -6.62 21.63 34.64
CA SER A 144 -6.53 20.17 34.51
C SER A 144 -5.55 19.68 33.42
N LEU A 145 -4.86 20.60 32.74
CA LEU A 145 -4.01 20.33 31.58
C LEU A 145 -2.52 20.23 31.96
N VAL A 146 -1.84 19.23 31.41
CA VAL A 146 -0.37 19.06 31.49
C VAL A 146 0.24 19.55 30.18
N TYR A 147 1.18 20.50 30.25
CA TYR A 147 1.78 21.11 29.06
C TYR A 147 3.11 20.46 28.68
N LEU A 148 3.22 20.06 27.41
CA LEU A 148 4.45 19.61 26.76
C LEU A 148 4.99 20.74 25.86
N ASP A 149 6.30 21.00 25.96
CA ASP A 149 6.97 22.03 25.17
C ASP A 149 6.95 21.67 23.68
N GLY A 150 6.33 22.54 22.87
CA GLY A 150 6.35 22.41 21.42
C GLY A 150 7.70 22.80 20.80
N VAL A 151 7.91 22.41 19.54
CA VAL A 151 9.10 22.85 18.78
C VAL A 151 8.77 24.09 17.95
N THR A 152 9.53 25.17 18.16
CA THR A 152 9.39 26.43 17.43
C THR A 152 9.43 26.20 15.91
N LYS A 153 8.45 26.71 15.17
CA LYS A 153 8.24 26.53 13.70
C LYS A 153 7.87 25.11 13.25
N ALA A 154 7.66 24.16 14.16
CA ALA A 154 7.26 22.78 13.85
C ALA A 154 6.02 22.34 14.67
N THR A 155 5.20 23.28 15.12
CA THR A 155 4.05 23.04 16.00
C THR A 155 3.05 22.02 15.42
N ALA A 156 2.79 22.05 14.12
CA ALA A 156 1.87 21.10 13.47
C ALA A 156 2.41 19.66 13.52
N SER A 157 3.67 19.46 13.13
CA SER A 157 4.31 18.13 13.13
C SER A 157 4.40 17.54 14.54
N VAL A 158 4.70 18.35 15.55
CA VAL A 158 4.79 17.91 16.95
C VAL A 158 3.42 17.56 17.52
N ARG A 159 2.37 18.32 17.18
CA ARG A 159 1.00 18.00 17.57
C ARG A 159 0.51 16.69 16.98
N ILE A 160 0.72 16.47 15.68
CA ILE A 160 0.37 15.20 15.04
C ILE A 160 1.13 14.04 15.70
N ALA A 161 2.41 14.23 16.00
CA ALA A 161 3.20 13.22 16.70
C ALA A 161 2.65 12.90 18.10
N HIS A 162 2.19 13.92 18.84
CA HIS A 162 1.53 13.75 20.13
C HIS A 162 0.22 12.96 20.01
N GLU A 163 -0.64 13.35 19.06
CA GLU A 163 -1.89 12.65 18.77
C GLU A 163 -1.64 11.19 18.38
N SER A 164 -0.60 10.90 17.58
CA SER A 164 -0.22 9.52 17.22
C SER A 164 0.20 8.69 18.43
N VAL A 165 0.98 9.28 19.35
CA VAL A 165 1.42 8.60 20.58
C VAL A 165 0.21 8.33 21.48
N LEU A 166 -0.64 9.32 21.72
CA LEU A 166 -1.84 9.15 22.54
C LEU A 166 -2.82 8.15 21.92
N ALA A 167 -3.10 8.24 20.63
CA ALA A 167 -4.03 7.33 19.93
C ALA A 167 -3.60 5.87 20.07
N ALA A 168 -2.35 5.56 19.75
CA ALA A 168 -1.82 4.20 19.87
C ALA A 168 -1.80 3.73 21.34
N THR A 169 -1.45 4.62 22.26
CA THR A 169 -1.39 4.31 23.70
C THR A 169 -2.76 4.01 24.28
N LEU A 170 -3.75 4.85 23.97
CA LEU A 170 -5.12 4.67 24.43
C LEU A 170 -5.75 3.40 23.83
N ALA A 171 -5.42 3.06 22.58
CA ALA A 171 -5.84 1.80 21.97
C ALA A 171 -5.32 0.58 22.77
N VAL A 172 -4.02 0.58 23.11
CA VAL A 172 -3.41 -0.51 23.91
C VAL A 172 -3.96 -0.52 25.33
N ALA A 173 -4.14 0.65 25.95
CA ALA A 173 -4.66 0.75 27.31
C ALA A 173 -6.10 0.20 27.42
N ARG A 174 -6.98 0.58 26.50
CA ARG A 174 -8.36 0.06 26.46
C ARG A 174 -8.39 -1.45 26.29
N GLU A 175 -7.66 -1.97 25.29
CA GLU A 175 -7.69 -3.39 24.96
C GLU A 175 -7.01 -4.25 26.03
N LYS A 176 -5.81 -3.87 26.48
CA LYS A 176 -4.94 -4.73 27.30
C LYS A 176 -5.00 -4.44 28.80
N MET A 177 -5.29 -3.20 29.20
CA MET A 177 -5.28 -2.79 30.62
C MET A 177 -6.69 -2.77 31.22
N GLN A 178 -7.67 -2.29 30.45
CA GLN A 178 -9.07 -2.19 30.89
C GLN A 178 -9.94 -3.36 30.43
N GLY A 179 -9.47 -4.16 29.45
CA GLY A 179 -10.25 -5.25 28.87
C GLY A 179 -11.46 -4.78 28.06
N ILE A 180 -11.48 -3.51 27.66
CA ILE A 180 -12.51 -2.90 26.83
C ILE A 180 -12.02 -2.96 25.39
N ALA A 181 -12.60 -3.85 24.58
CA ALA A 181 -12.34 -3.85 23.15
C ALA A 181 -12.94 -2.57 22.55
N SER A 182 -12.10 -1.65 22.06
CA SER A 182 -12.58 -0.51 21.29
C SER A 182 -13.20 -1.03 19.99
N GLY A 183 -14.53 -0.88 19.85
CA GLY A 183 -15.19 -1.09 18.58
C GLY A 183 -14.68 -0.11 17.51
N PRO A 184 -15.01 -0.32 16.23
CA PRO A 184 -14.73 0.68 15.19
C PRO A 184 -15.36 2.03 15.58
N PRO A 185 -14.68 3.17 15.28
CA PRO A 185 -15.15 4.49 15.69
C PRO A 185 -16.57 4.74 15.16
N ALA A 186 -17.42 5.34 16.00
CA ALA A 186 -18.75 5.75 15.60
C ALA A 186 -18.65 7.02 14.75
N HIS A 187 -19.30 7.01 13.58
CA HIS A 187 -19.40 8.19 12.71
C HIS A 187 -20.84 8.69 12.64
N PRO A 188 -21.09 10.00 12.84
CA PRO A 188 -22.42 10.57 12.62
C PRO A 188 -22.96 10.16 11.26
N ASN A 189 -24.20 9.70 11.23
CA ASN A 189 -24.86 9.25 10.00
C ASN A 189 -25.44 10.47 9.27
N PRO A 190 -24.83 10.91 8.15
CA PRO A 190 -25.34 12.09 7.44
C PRO A 190 -26.71 11.85 6.78
N ASP A 191 -27.05 10.59 6.50
CA ASP A 191 -28.32 10.22 5.87
C ASP A 191 -29.47 10.06 6.89
N HIS A 192 -29.17 10.11 8.19
CA HIS A 192 -30.19 10.01 9.23
C HIS A 192 -30.86 11.37 9.45
N MET A 193 -32.05 11.54 8.87
CA MET A 193 -32.86 12.73 9.02
C MET A 193 -34.04 12.43 9.94
N GLU A 194 -34.01 13.01 11.15
CA GLU A 194 -35.11 13.04 12.11
C GLU A 194 -35.53 14.51 12.28
N ASP A 195 -36.83 14.80 12.29
CA ASP A 195 -37.35 16.14 12.55
C ASP A 195 -37.46 16.31 14.07
N LEU A 196 -36.50 17.03 14.65
CA LEU A 196 -36.35 17.23 16.09
C LEU A 196 -36.52 18.72 16.41
N ASP A 197 -37.32 19.03 17.42
CA ASP A 197 -37.36 20.35 18.05
C ASP A 197 -36.63 20.30 19.41
N TRP A 198 -36.37 21.46 20.01
CA TRP A 198 -35.65 21.55 21.29
C TRP A 198 -36.31 20.69 22.38
N GLN A 199 -37.64 20.70 22.47
CA GLN A 199 -38.36 19.92 23.48
C GLN A 199 -38.17 18.42 23.27
N ALA A 200 -38.20 17.94 22.03
CA ALA A 200 -37.94 16.55 21.69
C ALA A 200 -36.50 16.13 22.07
N LEU A 201 -35.51 17.03 21.92
CA LEU A 201 -34.14 16.72 22.35
C LEU A 201 -34.05 16.51 23.87
N VAL A 202 -34.72 17.36 24.65
CA VAL A 202 -34.78 17.24 26.12
C VAL A 202 -35.53 15.97 26.54
N ASP A 203 -36.72 15.74 25.96
CA ASP A 203 -37.58 14.59 26.30
C ASP A 203 -36.91 13.24 25.98
N GLN A 204 -36.07 13.22 24.95
CA GLN A 204 -35.33 12.02 24.53
C GLN A 204 -33.96 11.87 25.20
N GLY A 205 -33.56 12.81 26.08
CA GLY A 205 -32.28 12.78 26.77
C GLY A 205 -31.07 13.05 25.86
N LEU A 206 -31.29 13.72 24.72
CA LEU A 206 -30.23 14.18 23.81
C LEU A 206 -29.55 15.47 24.30
N VAL A 207 -30.13 16.11 25.31
CA VAL A 207 -29.55 17.25 26.02
C VAL A 207 -29.23 16.81 27.45
N ALA A 208 -27.97 16.90 27.84
CA ALA A 208 -27.56 16.72 29.23
C ALA A 208 -27.58 18.07 29.95
N HIS A 209 -28.21 18.12 31.12
CA HIS A 209 -28.38 19.35 31.89
C HIS A 209 -27.92 19.14 33.34
N LYS A 210 -27.12 20.08 33.86
CA LYS A 210 -26.69 20.10 35.26
C LYS A 210 -26.76 21.50 35.85
N ARG A 211 -27.52 21.62 36.93
CA ARG A 211 -27.61 22.83 37.73
C ARG A 211 -26.91 22.63 39.08
N VAL A 212 -26.06 23.57 39.48
CA VAL A 212 -25.36 23.60 40.76
C VAL A 212 -25.54 24.97 41.40
N THR A 213 -25.93 24.97 42.67
CA THR A 213 -26.13 26.17 43.48
C THR A 213 -24.85 26.64 44.16
N ASN A 214 -24.86 27.89 44.60
CA ASN A 214 -23.76 28.46 45.39
C ASN A 214 -23.50 27.68 46.69
N ALA A 215 -24.56 27.23 47.37
CA ALA A 215 -24.43 26.41 48.57
C ALA A 215 -23.77 25.05 48.29
N GLU A 216 -24.06 24.42 47.15
CA GLU A 216 -23.46 23.14 46.77
C GLU A 216 -21.98 23.29 46.43
N ILE A 217 -21.58 24.37 45.76
CA ILE A 217 -20.16 24.60 45.48
C ILE A 217 -19.37 25.00 46.72
N ASP A 218 -19.95 25.80 47.62
CA ASP A 218 -19.33 26.13 48.92
C ASP A 218 -19.06 24.88 49.76
N ALA A 219 -19.93 23.87 49.67
CA ALA A 219 -19.74 22.61 50.37
C ALA A 219 -18.49 21.85 49.88
N GLU A 220 -18.12 21.97 48.60
CA GLU A 220 -16.91 21.34 48.04
C GLU A 220 -15.62 21.99 48.56
N PHE A 221 -15.66 23.28 48.90
CA PHE A 221 -14.53 24.01 49.48
C PHE A 221 -14.53 24.01 51.02
N ALA A 222 -15.52 23.40 51.67
CA ALA A 222 -15.64 23.40 53.12
C ALA A 222 -14.44 22.77 53.81
N GLY A 223 -13.83 23.49 54.76
CA GLY A 223 -12.65 23.02 55.50
C GLY A 223 -11.33 23.14 54.73
N THR A 224 -11.35 23.74 53.54
CA THR A 224 -10.14 24.15 52.80
C THR A 224 -9.77 25.61 53.11
N VAL A 225 -8.63 26.07 52.61
CA VAL A 225 -8.20 27.47 52.74
C VAL A 225 -9.11 28.41 51.92
N TRP A 226 -9.79 27.88 50.90
CA TRP A 226 -10.64 28.63 49.96
C TRP A 226 -12.13 28.71 50.34
N ALA A 227 -12.47 28.27 51.55
CA ALA A 227 -13.87 28.24 52.00
C ALA A 227 -14.53 29.64 51.96
N ASP A 228 -13.77 30.70 52.28
CA ASP A 228 -14.27 32.08 52.40
C ASP A 228 -13.89 32.98 51.20
N ASP A 229 -13.33 32.42 50.12
CA ASP A 229 -12.82 33.19 48.97
C ASP A 229 -13.85 33.44 47.86
N ASP A 230 -15.12 33.09 48.08
CA ASP A 230 -16.25 33.41 47.19
C ASP A 230 -17.37 34.12 47.98
N PRO A 231 -17.27 35.46 48.14
CA PRO A 231 -18.25 36.25 48.88
C PRO A 231 -19.66 36.14 48.30
N GLU A 232 -19.78 35.99 46.98
CA GLU A 232 -21.06 35.95 46.29
C GLU A 232 -21.78 34.62 46.53
N ALA A 233 -21.05 33.51 46.73
CA ALA A 233 -21.65 32.25 47.15
C ALA A 233 -22.21 32.32 48.58
N SER A 234 -21.49 33.00 49.48
CA SER A 234 -21.92 33.20 50.87
C SER A 234 -23.11 34.15 51.01
N ASP A 235 -23.15 35.23 50.23
CA ASP A 235 -24.22 36.23 50.28
C ASP A 235 -25.52 35.72 49.63
N TYR A 236 -25.41 34.86 48.60
CA TYR A 236 -26.54 34.34 47.81
C TYR A 236 -26.49 32.81 47.65
N PRO A 237 -26.70 32.02 48.71
CA PRO A 237 -26.51 30.56 48.69
C PRO A 237 -27.50 29.80 47.79
N ASP A 238 -28.72 30.33 47.63
CA ASP A 238 -29.78 29.73 46.80
C ASP A 238 -29.64 30.07 45.31
N GLU A 239 -28.75 31.00 44.95
CA GLU A 239 -28.49 31.35 43.55
C GLU A 239 -27.68 30.27 42.85
N THR A 240 -27.75 30.26 41.52
CA THR A 240 -27.13 29.22 40.69
C THR A 240 -25.70 29.62 40.36
N TYR A 241 -24.76 28.76 40.69
CA TYR A 241 -23.35 28.93 40.36
C TYR A 241 -23.07 28.49 38.91
N LEU A 242 -23.58 27.31 38.55
CA LEU A 242 -23.40 26.68 37.24
C LEU A 242 -24.76 26.18 36.73
N ASP A 243 -25.15 26.58 35.53
CA ASP A 243 -26.28 25.98 34.81
C ASP A 243 -25.81 25.50 33.43
N LEU A 244 -25.38 24.24 33.37
CA LEU A 244 -24.64 23.66 32.26
C LEU A 244 -25.53 22.79 31.36
N TRP A 245 -25.49 23.06 30.07
CA TRP A 245 -26.20 22.32 29.03
C TRP A 245 -25.19 21.77 28.02
N VAL A 246 -25.28 20.48 27.73
CA VAL A 246 -24.37 19.77 26.81
C VAL A 246 -25.17 19.05 25.75
N VAL A 247 -24.82 19.28 24.49
CA VAL A 247 -25.45 18.65 23.33
C VAL A 247 -24.40 18.19 22.34
N ASP A 248 -24.51 16.94 21.88
CA ASP A 248 -23.71 16.41 20.79
C ASP A 248 -24.21 16.92 19.43
N LEU A 249 -23.38 17.69 18.72
CA LEU A 249 -23.70 18.30 17.44
C LEU A 249 -23.19 17.47 16.24
N GLY A 250 -22.55 16.32 16.46
CA GLY A 250 -22.06 15.48 15.36
C GLY A 250 -23.19 15.05 14.41
N PRO A 251 -24.31 14.49 14.92
CA PRO A 251 -25.47 14.15 14.10
C PRO A 251 -26.15 15.39 13.49
N PRO A 252 -26.30 15.48 12.15
CA PRO A 252 -26.90 16.65 11.52
C PRO A 252 -28.34 16.93 11.95
N ALA A 253 -29.11 15.88 12.29
CA ALA A 253 -30.47 16.02 12.81
C ALA A 253 -30.51 16.76 14.16
N ILE A 254 -29.54 16.52 15.05
CA ILE A 254 -29.45 17.20 16.35
C ILE A 254 -28.92 18.61 16.15
N ALA A 255 -27.85 18.78 15.38
CA ALA A 255 -27.27 20.10 15.12
C ALA A 255 -28.28 21.08 14.51
N ARG A 256 -29.13 20.62 13.58
CA ARG A 256 -30.17 21.44 12.95
C ARG A 256 -31.27 21.87 13.92
N ALA A 257 -31.54 21.08 14.95
CA ALA A 257 -32.57 21.38 15.95
C ALA A 257 -32.11 22.40 17.00
N VAL A 258 -30.79 22.61 17.13
CA VAL A 258 -30.19 23.48 18.15
C VAL A 258 -29.60 24.76 17.58
N LEU A 259 -29.01 24.69 16.39
CA LEU A 259 -28.29 25.81 15.78
C LEU A 259 -29.17 26.60 14.81
N ASP A 260 -28.91 27.89 14.67
CA ASP A 260 -29.48 28.67 13.57
C ASP A 260 -28.89 28.25 12.21
N ASP A 261 -29.53 28.67 11.12
CA ASP A 261 -29.15 28.24 9.76
C ASP A 261 -27.70 28.63 9.41
N ASP A 262 -27.25 29.82 9.82
CA ASP A 262 -25.90 30.33 9.51
C ASP A 262 -24.81 29.53 10.25
N THR A 263 -25.02 29.26 11.54
CA THR A 263 -24.10 28.49 12.39
C THR A 263 -24.09 27.02 11.97
N PHE A 264 -25.25 26.46 11.62
CA PHE A 264 -25.33 25.10 11.10
C PHE A 264 -24.54 24.95 9.81
N GLU A 265 -24.69 25.86 8.84
CA GLU A 265 -23.91 25.82 7.59
C GLU A 265 -22.39 26.00 7.83
N GLU A 266 -22.00 26.81 8.81
CA GLU A 266 -20.59 26.94 9.21
C GLU A 266 -20.04 25.64 9.83
N LEU A 267 -20.80 25.01 10.72
CA LEU A 267 -20.45 23.72 11.31
C LEU A 267 -20.32 22.63 10.24
N GLN A 268 -21.24 22.55 9.28
CA GLN A 268 -21.16 21.55 8.20
C GLN A 268 -19.90 21.76 7.35
N ARG A 269 -19.57 23.02 6.98
CA ARG A 269 -18.32 23.34 6.27
C ARG A 269 -17.07 22.98 7.07
N PHE A 270 -17.11 23.17 8.38
CA PHE A 270 -16.04 22.74 9.28
C PHE A 270 -15.88 21.22 9.26
N MET A 271 -16.97 20.46 9.37
CA MET A 271 -16.95 18.99 9.37
C MET A 271 -16.59 18.38 8.01
N GLU A 272 -16.79 19.08 6.89
CA GLU A 272 -16.27 18.65 5.57
C GLU A 272 -14.73 18.63 5.51
N ILE A 273 -14.08 19.48 6.30
CA ILE A 273 -12.62 19.58 6.39
C ILE A 273 -12.09 18.67 7.50
N SER A 274 -12.81 18.62 8.63
CA SER A 274 -12.51 17.87 9.84
C SER A 274 -13.52 16.72 10.03
N ASP A 275 -13.52 15.74 9.14
CA ASP A 275 -14.50 14.64 9.09
C ASP A 275 -14.40 13.63 10.26
N PHE A 276 -13.33 13.70 11.04
CA PHE A 276 -13.10 12.89 12.24
C PHE A 276 -13.38 13.64 13.56
N ASP A 277 -13.55 14.96 13.53
CA ASP A 277 -13.89 15.72 14.73
C ASP A 277 -15.35 15.43 15.10
N GLU A 278 -15.63 15.33 16.40
CA GLU A 278 -16.98 15.31 16.97
C GLU A 278 -17.23 16.64 17.68
N PRO A 279 -18.15 17.48 17.16
CA PRO A 279 -18.49 18.75 17.77
C PRO A 279 -19.50 18.58 18.92
N ILE A 280 -19.23 19.20 20.05
CA ILE A 280 -20.05 19.15 21.26
C ILE A 280 -20.35 20.60 21.67
N LEU A 281 -21.62 20.96 21.70
CA LEU A 281 -22.07 22.25 22.23
C LEU A 281 -22.10 22.19 23.75
N VAL A 282 -21.53 23.23 24.37
CA VAL A 282 -21.63 23.48 25.79
C VAL A 282 -22.17 24.91 25.99
N VAL A 283 -23.26 25.05 26.74
CA VAL A 283 -23.87 26.34 27.09
C VAL A 283 -23.99 26.48 28.59
N GLU A 284 -23.63 27.64 29.13
CA GLU A 284 -23.68 27.97 30.55
C GLU A 284 -24.44 29.28 30.74
N THR A 285 -25.48 29.28 31.58
CA THR A 285 -26.39 30.44 31.72
C THR A 285 -26.30 31.16 33.08
N ALA A 286 -25.48 30.66 34.00
CA ALA A 286 -25.22 31.27 35.30
C ALA A 286 -23.90 32.07 35.28
N ARG A 287 -23.11 32.02 36.35
CA ARG A 287 -21.96 32.93 36.54
C ARG A 287 -20.58 32.29 36.33
N HIS A 288 -20.52 31.01 35.95
CA HIS A 288 -19.26 30.27 35.85
C HIS A 288 -18.45 30.65 34.59
N GLY A 289 -19.11 30.84 33.43
CA GLY A 289 -18.49 31.38 32.22
C GLY A 289 -17.69 30.39 31.34
N LEU A 290 -17.67 29.09 31.69
CA LEU A 290 -17.02 27.96 30.98
C LEU A 290 -15.49 27.98 30.84
N VAL A 291 -14.88 29.13 30.63
CA VAL A 291 -13.44 29.31 30.37
C VAL A 291 -12.89 30.52 31.12
N SER A 292 -11.57 30.56 31.31
CA SER A 292 -10.89 31.68 31.97
C SER A 292 -10.93 32.97 31.13
N GLU A 293 -10.69 34.13 31.76
CA GLU A 293 -10.60 35.41 31.05
C GLU A 293 -9.41 35.45 30.06
N ASP A 294 -8.36 34.67 30.33
CA ASP A 294 -7.16 34.56 29.50
C ASP A 294 -7.28 33.51 28.38
N PHE A 295 -8.44 32.87 28.25
CA PHE A 295 -8.68 31.81 27.28
C PHE A 295 -8.49 32.30 25.83
N VAL A 296 -7.73 31.54 25.06
CA VAL A 296 -7.47 31.82 23.65
C VAL A 296 -8.36 30.91 22.80
N ARG A 297 -9.13 31.50 21.87
CA ARG A 297 -9.93 30.72 20.92
C ARG A 297 -9.08 29.71 20.15
N ASN A 298 -9.69 28.58 19.78
CA ASN A 298 -9.01 27.45 19.18
C ASN A 298 -7.90 26.88 20.07
N THR A 299 -8.00 26.89 21.40
CA THR A 299 -7.12 26.10 22.29
C THR A 299 -7.94 25.13 23.13
N SER A 300 -7.26 24.28 23.91
CA SER A 300 -7.95 23.46 24.90
C SER A 300 -8.47 24.37 26.02
N PRO A 301 -9.73 24.21 26.45
CA PRO A 301 -10.30 25.00 27.54
C PRO A 301 -9.65 24.68 28.88
N ASP A 302 -9.39 25.69 29.71
CA ASP A 302 -8.66 25.52 30.98
C ASP A 302 -9.49 24.84 32.07
N TRP A 303 -10.81 25.08 32.04
CA TRP A 303 -11.76 24.61 33.06
C TRP A 303 -12.67 23.47 32.60
N LEU A 304 -12.55 23.04 31.34
CA LEU A 304 -13.33 21.93 30.81
C LEU A 304 -12.39 20.77 30.46
N SER A 305 -12.71 19.58 30.95
CA SER A 305 -12.06 18.33 30.58
C SER A 305 -13.13 17.26 30.37
N ALA A 306 -12.82 16.19 29.65
CA ALA A 306 -13.73 15.05 29.54
C ALA A 306 -12.97 13.75 29.73
N GLU A 307 -13.69 12.72 30.15
CA GLU A 307 -13.17 11.36 30.23
C GLU A 307 -14.19 10.34 29.72
N GLN A 308 -13.68 9.24 29.18
CA GLN A 308 -14.48 8.09 28.77
C GLN A 308 -13.76 6.81 29.17
N GLY A 309 -14.43 5.95 29.93
CA GLY A 309 -13.83 4.72 30.45
C GLY A 309 -12.62 4.97 31.36
N GLY A 310 -12.58 6.11 32.07
CA GLY A 310 -11.45 6.49 32.93
C GLY A 310 -10.19 6.96 32.18
N LEU A 311 -10.31 7.24 30.87
CA LEU A 311 -9.26 7.82 30.05
C LEU A 311 -9.65 9.23 29.59
N PRO A 312 -8.71 10.18 29.51
CA PRO A 312 -9.00 11.54 29.11
C PRO A 312 -9.42 11.63 27.64
N VAL A 313 -10.35 12.53 27.36
CA VAL A 313 -10.81 12.91 26.02
C VAL A 313 -10.22 14.28 25.70
N ALA A 314 -9.47 14.38 24.61
CA ALA A 314 -8.85 15.63 24.20
C ALA A 314 -9.92 16.60 23.67
N LEU A 315 -10.16 17.68 24.41
CA LEU A 315 -11.11 18.74 24.05
C LEU A 315 -10.36 19.97 23.51
N ARG A 316 -10.96 20.62 22.53
CA ARG A 316 -10.46 21.86 21.94
C ARG A 316 -11.61 22.72 21.46
N ASP A 317 -11.48 24.04 21.51
CA ASP A 317 -12.44 24.94 20.88
C ASP A 317 -12.41 24.79 19.34
N ALA A 318 -13.59 24.73 18.74
CA ALA A 318 -13.79 24.70 17.29
C ALA A 318 -13.54 26.08 16.65
N ASP A 319 -13.54 27.15 17.45
CA ASP A 319 -13.39 28.55 17.00
C ASP A 319 -14.51 28.99 16.05
N LEU A 320 -15.72 28.52 16.34
CA LEU A 320 -16.95 28.88 15.64
C LEU A 320 -17.76 29.87 16.48
N PHE A 321 -18.49 30.77 15.84
CA PHE A 321 -19.51 31.56 16.54
C PHE A 321 -20.74 30.68 16.75
N VAL A 322 -21.39 30.81 17.89
CA VAL A 322 -22.56 30.00 18.23
C VAL A 322 -23.82 30.84 18.12
N GLY A 323 -24.65 30.56 17.13
CA GLY A 323 -26.04 31.01 17.04
C GLY A 323 -26.99 29.85 17.27
N LEU A 324 -27.96 30.05 18.17
CA LEU A 324 -28.95 29.03 18.54
C LEU A 324 -30.27 29.27 17.76
N ALA A 325 -30.99 28.20 17.48
CA ALA A 325 -32.29 28.28 16.81
C ALA A 325 -33.33 29.03 17.66
N GLU A 326 -34.32 29.66 17.01
CA GLU A 326 -35.39 30.42 17.69
C GLU A 326 -36.20 29.57 18.69
N ASP A 327 -36.34 28.27 18.43
CA ASP A 327 -37.07 27.33 19.29
C ASP A 327 -36.31 26.95 20.57
N VAL A 328 -35.02 27.29 20.67
CA VAL A 328 -34.21 27.10 21.89
C VAL A 328 -34.59 28.17 22.92
N PRO A 329 -34.79 27.83 24.21
CA PRO A 329 -35.19 28.76 25.26
C PRO A 329 -34.35 30.03 25.31
N GLU A 330 -34.99 31.20 25.41
CA GLU A 330 -34.35 32.53 25.42
C GLU A 330 -33.20 32.64 26.45
N ALA A 331 -33.32 31.97 27.60
CA ALA A 331 -32.28 31.94 28.64
C ALA A 331 -30.94 31.34 28.16
N LEU A 332 -30.93 30.47 27.15
CA LEU A 332 -29.72 29.88 26.58
C LEU A 332 -29.04 30.82 25.58
N HIS A 333 -29.79 31.74 24.96
CA HIS A 333 -29.25 32.70 23.99
C HIS A 333 -28.35 33.74 24.66
N ASP A 334 -28.63 34.07 25.92
CA ASP A 334 -27.84 35.02 26.72
C ASP A 334 -26.65 34.35 27.45
N GLY A 335 -26.53 33.02 27.38
CA GLY A 335 -25.50 32.24 28.05
C GLY A 335 -24.14 32.24 27.34
N ALA A 336 -23.09 31.87 28.06
CA ALA A 336 -21.78 31.58 27.46
C ALA A 336 -21.86 30.25 26.70
N ALA A 337 -21.66 30.29 25.38
CA ALA A 337 -21.72 29.11 24.52
C ALA A 337 -20.37 28.83 23.84
N LEU A 338 -20.00 27.56 23.79
CA LEU A 338 -18.76 27.07 23.19
C LEU A 338 -19.01 25.77 22.43
N ILE A 339 -18.52 25.67 21.19
CA ILE A 339 -18.47 24.40 20.47
C ILE A 339 -17.08 23.81 20.69
N LEU A 340 -17.04 22.74 21.48
CA LEU A 340 -15.85 21.92 21.65
C LEU A 340 -15.78 20.90 20.52
N ARG A 341 -14.57 20.45 20.21
CA ARG A 341 -14.32 19.36 19.28
C ARG A 341 -13.35 18.36 19.88
N THR A 342 -13.55 17.10 19.53
CA THR A 342 -12.65 16.00 19.88
C THR A 342 -12.47 15.05 18.70
N ASP A 343 -11.26 14.55 18.49
CA ASP A 343 -10.96 13.66 17.36
C ASP A 343 -11.34 12.21 17.72
N ARG A 344 -12.34 11.66 17.01
CA ARG A 344 -12.83 10.28 17.21
C ARG A 344 -11.78 9.22 16.92
N ARG A 345 -10.72 9.53 16.16
CA ARG A 345 -9.59 8.61 15.92
C ARG A 345 -8.77 8.33 17.18
N LEU A 346 -8.88 9.19 18.20
CA LEU A 346 -8.34 8.94 19.54
C LEU A 346 -9.19 7.94 20.34
N GLY A 347 -10.25 7.41 19.71
CA GLY A 347 -11.16 6.39 20.22
C GLY A 347 -12.20 6.92 21.19
N PHE A 348 -12.55 8.20 21.06
CA PHE A 348 -13.78 8.74 21.64
C PHE A 348 -14.99 8.17 20.89
N ASP A 349 -15.92 7.57 21.62
CA ASP A 349 -17.19 7.07 21.07
C ASP A 349 -18.35 7.89 21.66
N PRO A 350 -18.95 8.84 20.91
CA PRO A 350 -20.07 9.65 21.39
C PRO A 350 -21.32 8.82 21.73
N ALA A 351 -21.41 7.58 21.22
CA ALA A 351 -22.54 6.70 21.52
C ALA A 351 -22.42 5.96 22.86
N ALA A 352 -21.23 5.94 23.45
CA ALA A 352 -21.00 5.37 24.78
C ALA A 352 -20.98 6.48 25.84
N GLU A 353 -21.32 6.13 27.09
CA GLU A 353 -21.32 7.10 28.19
C GLU A 353 -19.93 7.72 28.39
N TRP A 354 -19.89 9.05 28.40
CA TRP A 354 -18.71 9.85 28.67
C TRP A 354 -19.06 10.97 29.65
N THR A 355 -18.05 11.48 30.36
CA THR A 355 -18.24 12.45 31.45
C THR A 355 -17.51 13.74 31.13
N LEU A 356 -18.24 14.85 31.06
CA LEU A 356 -17.69 16.20 31.06
C LEU A 356 -17.39 16.62 32.51
N LYS A 357 -16.22 17.19 32.74
CA LYS A 357 -15.74 17.72 34.01
C LYS A 357 -15.51 19.22 33.88
N VAL A 358 -16.12 19.99 34.76
CA VAL A 358 -16.01 21.44 34.87
C VAL A 358 -15.29 21.79 36.16
N GLN A 359 -14.24 22.61 36.07
CA GLN A 359 -13.46 23.07 37.23
C GLN A 359 -14.03 24.39 37.74
N ALA A 360 -14.53 24.38 38.97
CA ALA A 360 -14.79 25.60 39.73
C ALA A 360 -13.51 26.02 40.44
N VAL A 361 -13.07 27.26 40.26
CA VAL A 361 -11.77 27.74 40.75
C VAL A 361 -11.94 28.88 41.76
N ARG A 362 -11.14 28.87 42.83
CA ARG A 362 -11.04 29.94 43.84
C ARG A 362 -9.58 30.33 44.07
N GLU A 363 -9.34 31.61 44.34
CA GLU A 363 -8.00 32.16 44.57
C GLU A 363 -7.86 32.72 45.99
N HIS A 364 -6.80 32.31 46.71
CA HIS A 364 -6.51 32.79 48.06
C HIS A 364 -5.24 33.63 48.11
N GLY A 365 -5.36 34.91 48.48
CA GLY A 365 -4.21 35.82 48.72
C GLY A 365 -3.92 36.82 47.60
N MET A 366 -3.06 37.82 47.89
CA MET A 366 -2.94 39.05 47.07
C MET A 366 -1.66 39.13 46.22
N PHE A 367 -0.54 38.55 46.66
CA PHE A 367 0.76 38.73 45.98
C PHE A 367 1.17 37.53 45.12
N GLN A 368 0.63 36.34 45.40
CA GLN A 368 0.71 35.10 44.62
C GLN A 368 -0.46 34.22 45.08
N PRO A 369 -1.65 34.33 44.46
CA PRO A 369 -2.82 33.60 44.93
C PRO A 369 -2.60 32.09 44.84
N GLU A 370 -2.92 31.37 45.92
CA GLU A 370 -3.03 29.91 45.88
C GLU A 370 -4.36 29.53 45.24
N ILE A 371 -4.33 28.62 44.27
CA ILE A 371 -5.52 28.23 43.52
C ILE A 371 -6.11 26.94 44.10
N GLY A 372 -7.38 26.99 44.48
CA GLY A 372 -8.20 25.85 44.84
C GLY A 372 -9.13 25.50 43.69
N SER A 373 -9.35 24.20 43.45
CA SER A 373 -10.31 23.74 42.44
C SER A 373 -11.23 22.65 42.98
N ALA A 374 -12.48 22.67 42.54
CA ALA A 374 -13.48 21.63 42.75
C ALA A 374 -14.03 21.18 41.40
N THR A 375 -14.19 19.87 41.21
CA THR A 375 -14.59 19.29 39.91
C THR A 375 -16.06 18.88 39.92
N LEU A 376 -16.84 19.48 39.03
CA LEU A 376 -18.23 19.15 38.78
C LEU A 376 -18.34 18.25 37.54
N ALA A 377 -18.99 17.09 37.66
CA ALA A 377 -19.11 16.12 36.57
C ALA A 377 -20.54 16.01 36.00
N LEU A 378 -20.68 15.87 34.68
CA LEU A 378 -21.93 15.61 33.96
C LEU A 378 -21.70 14.51 32.92
N SER A 379 -22.46 13.42 32.99
CA SER A 379 -22.41 12.34 32.01
C SER A 379 -23.34 12.61 30.82
N HIS A 380 -22.93 12.22 29.62
CA HIS A 380 -23.70 12.29 28.39
C HIS A 380 -23.46 11.06 27.51
N ALA A 381 -24.44 10.70 26.68
CA ALA A 381 -24.35 9.64 25.70
C ALA A 381 -25.40 9.86 24.60
N THR A 382 -24.99 9.83 23.34
CA THR A 382 -25.90 9.99 22.21
C THR A 382 -26.36 8.61 21.72
N PRO A 383 -27.66 8.37 21.44
CA PRO A 383 -28.12 7.04 21.02
C PRO A 383 -27.45 6.52 19.76
N GLU A 384 -27.12 5.21 19.71
CA GLU A 384 -26.44 4.57 18.56
C GLU A 384 -27.14 4.78 17.20
N ARG A 385 -28.44 5.09 17.19
CA ARG A 385 -29.22 5.30 15.95
C ARG A 385 -28.71 6.47 15.08
N PHE A 386 -28.05 7.45 15.70
CA PHE A 386 -27.48 8.61 15.02
C PHE A 386 -26.11 8.32 14.39
N PHE A 387 -25.52 7.15 14.68
CA PHE A 387 -24.19 6.80 14.22
C PHE A 387 -24.21 5.60 13.28
N THR A 388 -23.26 5.63 12.36
CA THR A 388 -22.84 4.49 11.57
C THR A 388 -21.48 4.05 12.07
N ARG A 389 -21.31 2.76 12.31
CA ARG A 389 -20.00 2.15 12.48
C ARG A 389 -19.64 1.55 11.13
N PRO A 390 -18.83 2.24 10.29
CA PRO A 390 -18.30 1.61 9.10
C PRO A 390 -17.58 0.34 9.58
N GLY A 391 -18.12 -0.82 9.21
CA GLY A 391 -17.47 -2.09 9.54
C GLY A 391 -16.01 -2.00 9.12
N GLN A 392 -15.11 -2.60 9.91
CA GLN A 392 -13.68 -2.67 9.60
C GLN A 392 -13.54 -2.85 8.09
N ILE A 393 -12.99 -1.84 7.40
CA ILE A 393 -12.66 -1.98 6.00
C ILE A 393 -11.67 -3.14 5.99
N GLU A 394 -12.16 -4.33 5.59
CA GLU A 394 -11.33 -5.52 5.47
C GLU A 394 -10.24 -5.11 4.48
N ARG A 395 -9.04 -4.81 5.03
CA ARG A 395 -7.89 -4.44 4.21
C ARG A 395 -7.65 -5.67 3.34
N LEU A 396 -8.07 -5.57 2.08
CA LEU A 396 -7.84 -6.61 1.09
C LEU A 396 -6.36 -6.94 1.15
N ALA A 397 -6.03 -8.23 1.12
CA ALA A 397 -4.63 -8.63 1.14
C ALA A 397 -3.90 -7.91 -0.02
N PRO A 398 -2.65 -7.47 0.14
CA PRO A 398 -1.98 -6.63 -0.87
C PRO A 398 -2.02 -7.17 -2.31
N TRP A 399 -2.09 -8.50 -2.48
CA TRP A 399 -2.25 -9.13 -3.79
C TRP A 399 -3.65 -8.97 -4.38
N GLN A 400 -4.70 -8.99 -3.56
CA GLN A 400 -6.09 -8.75 -3.97
C GLN A 400 -6.24 -7.30 -4.43
N GLU A 401 -5.60 -6.38 -3.70
CA GLU A 401 -5.56 -4.97 -4.07
C GLU A 401 -4.78 -4.76 -5.37
N ALA A 402 -3.63 -5.41 -5.55
CA ALA A 402 -2.87 -5.39 -6.81
C ALA A 402 -3.69 -5.92 -8.00
N ILE A 403 -4.47 -7.01 -7.82
CA ILE A 403 -5.37 -7.53 -8.86
C ILE A 403 -6.50 -6.55 -9.14
N ARG A 404 -7.13 -5.99 -8.11
CA ARG A 404 -8.28 -5.08 -8.25
C ARG A 404 -7.87 -3.79 -8.97
N ASN A 405 -6.70 -3.23 -8.62
CA ASN A 405 -6.16 -2.04 -9.25
C ASN A 405 -5.79 -2.26 -10.73
N ARG A 406 -5.38 -3.48 -11.09
CA ARG A 406 -4.98 -3.84 -12.47
C ARG A 406 -5.98 -4.72 -13.20
N GLN A 407 -7.22 -4.82 -12.73
CA GLN A 407 -8.21 -5.77 -13.27
C GLN A 407 -8.48 -5.55 -14.77
N GLY A 408 -8.53 -4.29 -15.21
CA GLY A 408 -8.70 -3.95 -16.63
C GLY A 408 -7.55 -4.47 -17.49
N ASP A 409 -6.31 -4.22 -17.07
CA ASP A 409 -5.11 -4.72 -17.74
C ASP A 409 -5.10 -6.25 -17.82
N LEU A 410 -5.48 -6.92 -16.73
CA LEU A 410 -5.50 -8.38 -16.64
C LEU A 410 -6.55 -8.99 -17.57
N VAL A 411 -7.73 -8.39 -17.71
CA VAL A 411 -8.76 -8.85 -18.65
C VAL A 411 -8.28 -8.72 -20.10
N VAL A 412 -7.69 -7.58 -20.46
CA VAL A 412 -7.15 -7.36 -21.81
C VAL A 412 -5.99 -8.33 -22.10
N LEU A 413 -5.08 -8.53 -21.14
CA LEU A 413 -4.00 -9.51 -21.26
C LEU A 413 -4.54 -10.94 -21.41
N ALA A 414 -5.52 -11.33 -20.60
CA ALA A 414 -6.14 -12.65 -20.69
C ALA A 414 -6.82 -12.87 -22.05
N ALA A 415 -7.49 -11.85 -22.61
CA ALA A 415 -8.05 -11.91 -23.95
C ALA A 415 -6.96 -12.07 -25.03
N LEU A 416 -5.88 -11.27 -24.96
CA LEU A 416 -4.74 -11.37 -25.88
C LEU A 416 -4.11 -12.76 -25.85
N LEU A 417 -3.82 -13.28 -24.65
CA LEU A 417 -3.26 -14.63 -24.45
C LEU A 417 -4.26 -15.71 -24.89
N GLY A 418 -5.55 -15.53 -24.60
CA GLY A 418 -6.64 -16.42 -24.96
C GLY A 418 -6.89 -16.52 -26.47
N VAL A 419 -6.52 -15.51 -27.25
CA VAL A 419 -6.53 -15.57 -28.72
C VAL A 419 -5.21 -16.14 -29.24
N MET A 420 -4.08 -15.62 -28.74
CA MET A 420 -2.76 -15.96 -29.26
C MET A 420 -2.38 -17.42 -29.00
N VAL A 421 -2.60 -17.96 -27.79
CA VAL A 421 -2.21 -19.34 -27.46
C VAL A 421 -2.98 -20.37 -28.29
N PRO A 422 -4.33 -20.33 -28.41
CA PRO A 422 -5.07 -21.26 -29.28
C PRO A 422 -4.72 -21.09 -30.77
N SER A 423 -4.49 -19.86 -31.25
CA SER A 423 -4.08 -19.62 -32.64
C SER A 423 -2.77 -20.32 -32.97
N LEU A 424 -1.77 -20.28 -32.07
CA LEU A 424 -0.50 -20.98 -32.22
C LEU A 424 -0.61 -22.49 -31.97
N LEU A 425 -1.57 -22.95 -31.17
CA LEU A 425 -1.76 -24.38 -30.87
C LEU A 425 -2.49 -25.13 -31.99
N PHE A 426 -3.57 -24.56 -32.52
CA PHE A 426 -4.46 -25.23 -33.46
C PHE A 426 -4.35 -24.70 -34.90
N ALA A 427 -3.95 -23.44 -35.09
CA ALA A 427 -4.03 -22.75 -36.37
C ALA A 427 -2.67 -22.23 -36.89
N GLN A 428 -1.54 -22.77 -36.41
CA GLN A 428 -0.21 -22.28 -36.80
C GLN A 428 0.05 -22.31 -38.32
N SER A 429 -0.35 -23.37 -39.04
CA SER A 429 -0.18 -23.46 -40.50
C SER A 429 -1.10 -22.50 -41.24
N TRP A 430 -2.33 -22.30 -40.74
CA TRP A 430 -3.24 -21.33 -41.30
C TRP A 430 -2.70 -19.89 -41.13
N LEU A 431 -2.21 -19.56 -39.93
CA LEU A 431 -1.61 -18.26 -39.63
C LEU A 431 -0.39 -18.01 -40.53
N ALA A 432 0.48 -19.01 -40.67
CA ALA A 432 1.67 -18.95 -41.53
C ALA A 432 1.33 -18.85 -43.03
N GLY A 433 0.18 -19.39 -43.47
CA GLY A 433 -0.28 -19.36 -44.85
C GLY A 433 -0.92 -18.03 -45.29
N LEU A 434 -1.08 -17.06 -44.39
CA LEU A 434 -1.64 -15.76 -44.75
C LEU A 434 -0.70 -15.00 -45.70
N ALA A 435 -1.25 -14.48 -46.80
CA ALA A 435 -0.49 -13.61 -47.73
C ALA A 435 0.10 -12.38 -47.01
N ALA A 436 -0.57 -11.91 -45.96
CA ALA A 436 -0.17 -10.80 -45.11
C ALA A 436 0.51 -11.27 -43.80
N PHE A 437 1.17 -12.43 -43.76
CA PHE A 437 1.77 -12.96 -42.53
C PHE A 437 2.76 -11.99 -41.86
N THR A 438 3.70 -11.42 -42.61
CA THR A 438 4.70 -10.50 -42.06
C THR A 438 4.09 -9.27 -41.40
N PRO A 439 3.17 -8.50 -42.04
CA PRO A 439 2.53 -7.38 -41.36
C PRO A 439 1.64 -7.80 -40.19
N VAL A 440 0.94 -8.95 -40.27
CA VAL A 440 0.16 -9.48 -39.13
C VAL A 440 1.07 -9.79 -37.94
N ARG A 441 2.20 -10.47 -38.18
CA ARG A 441 3.21 -10.76 -37.14
C ARG A 441 3.76 -9.49 -36.52
N LEU A 442 4.15 -8.50 -37.33
CA LEU A 442 4.63 -7.22 -36.82
C LEU A 442 3.53 -6.48 -36.03
N GLY A 443 2.27 -6.57 -36.44
CA GLY A 443 1.14 -6.04 -35.67
C GLY A 443 1.03 -6.67 -34.28
N VAL A 444 1.10 -8.01 -34.19
CA VAL A 444 1.11 -8.71 -32.89
C VAL A 444 2.31 -8.29 -32.03
N LEU A 445 3.50 -8.20 -32.62
CA LEU A 445 4.70 -7.76 -31.92
C LEU A 445 4.63 -6.29 -31.48
N ALA A 446 3.94 -5.42 -32.22
CA ALA A 446 3.70 -4.03 -31.83
C ALA A 446 2.80 -3.95 -30.59
N VAL A 447 1.71 -4.74 -30.56
CA VAL A 447 0.84 -4.85 -29.39
C VAL A 447 1.61 -5.38 -28.19
N VAL A 448 2.46 -6.39 -28.38
CA VAL A 448 3.28 -6.94 -27.29
C VAL A 448 4.31 -5.92 -26.80
N LEU A 449 4.96 -5.17 -27.69
CA LEU A 449 5.91 -4.13 -27.27
C LEU A 449 5.22 -2.98 -26.52
N GLY A 450 4.10 -2.48 -27.04
CA GLY A 450 3.38 -1.35 -26.46
C GLY A 450 2.56 -1.73 -25.23
N PHE A 451 1.65 -2.69 -25.36
CA PHE A 451 0.74 -3.07 -24.28
C PHE A 451 1.41 -3.97 -23.24
N VAL A 452 2.06 -5.07 -23.65
CA VAL A 452 2.66 -6.00 -22.68
C VAL A 452 3.95 -5.42 -22.09
N GLY A 453 4.79 -4.79 -22.90
CA GLY A 453 6.06 -4.20 -22.47
C GLY A 453 5.88 -2.85 -21.76
N TRP A 454 5.60 -1.80 -22.53
CA TRP A 454 5.63 -0.43 -22.02
C TRP A 454 4.48 -0.07 -21.07
N TRP A 455 3.24 -0.48 -21.39
CA TRP A 455 2.09 -0.21 -20.52
C TRP A 455 2.03 -1.18 -19.33
N GLY A 456 1.96 -2.48 -19.63
CA GLY A 456 1.72 -3.52 -18.64
C GLY A 456 2.94 -3.94 -17.83
N GLN A 457 4.15 -3.52 -18.22
CA GLN A 457 5.41 -3.87 -17.54
C GLN A 457 5.65 -5.39 -17.41
N GLY A 458 5.01 -6.20 -18.26
CA GLY A 458 5.03 -7.65 -18.27
C GLY A 458 6.29 -8.29 -18.87
N GLN A 459 7.45 -7.69 -18.61
CA GLN A 459 8.73 -8.15 -19.16
C GLN A 459 9.33 -9.23 -18.24
N LEU A 460 9.25 -10.49 -18.67
CA LEU A 460 9.95 -11.57 -17.95
C LEU A 460 11.46 -11.32 -18.01
N SER A 461 12.10 -11.49 -16.86
CA SER A 461 13.54 -11.31 -16.65
C SER A 461 14.11 -12.53 -15.93
N ILE A 462 15.43 -12.73 -16.03
CA ILE A 462 16.16 -13.72 -15.22
C ILE A 462 16.07 -13.41 -13.72
N VAL A 463 15.74 -12.17 -13.33
CA VAL A 463 15.57 -11.77 -11.93
C VAL A 463 14.50 -12.62 -11.25
N THR A 464 13.35 -12.86 -11.87
CA THR A 464 12.25 -13.60 -11.21
C THR A 464 12.63 -15.05 -10.87
N PRO A 465 13.18 -15.86 -11.80
CA PRO A 465 13.65 -17.21 -11.46
C PRO A 465 14.80 -17.23 -10.45
N LEU A 466 15.70 -16.25 -10.50
CA LEU A 466 16.83 -16.15 -9.57
C LEU A 466 16.35 -15.76 -8.16
N ALA A 467 15.42 -14.81 -8.05
CA ALA A 467 14.79 -14.44 -6.79
C ALA A 467 14.01 -15.63 -6.21
N ALA A 468 13.22 -16.34 -7.03
CA ALA A 468 12.53 -17.55 -6.60
C ALA A 468 13.50 -18.63 -6.10
N LEU A 469 14.63 -18.83 -6.78
CA LEU A 469 15.68 -19.76 -6.34
C LEU A 469 16.31 -19.31 -5.01
N GLN A 470 16.62 -18.03 -4.86
CA GLN A 470 17.17 -17.47 -3.63
C GLN A 470 16.20 -17.63 -2.45
N THR A 471 14.91 -17.31 -2.64
CA THR A 471 13.86 -17.52 -1.65
C THR A 471 13.73 -18.99 -1.26
N ALA A 472 13.79 -19.91 -2.23
CA ALA A 472 13.76 -21.35 -1.98
C ALA A 472 14.93 -21.81 -1.10
N LEU A 473 16.13 -21.28 -1.35
CA LEU A 473 17.33 -21.60 -0.58
C LEU A 473 17.33 -20.97 0.82
N ALA A 474 16.72 -19.79 0.97
CA ALA A 474 16.63 -19.06 2.23
C ALA A 474 15.43 -19.45 3.10
N GLY A 475 14.50 -20.26 2.60
CA GLY A 475 13.26 -20.61 3.31
C GLY A 475 12.24 -19.47 3.44
N GLY A 476 12.33 -18.46 2.57
CA GLY A 476 11.46 -17.27 2.61
C GLY A 476 10.09 -17.47 1.93
N SER A 477 9.25 -16.43 1.99
CA SER A 477 7.92 -16.44 1.36
C SER A 477 7.99 -16.03 -0.13
N TYR A 478 7.14 -16.63 -0.96
CA TYR A 478 6.98 -16.27 -2.38
C TYR A 478 5.95 -15.15 -2.61
N ALA A 479 5.53 -14.46 -1.54
CA ALA A 479 4.52 -13.41 -1.59
C ALA A 479 4.90 -12.29 -2.58
N PHE A 480 6.20 -12.06 -2.78
CA PHE A 480 6.69 -11.04 -3.71
C PHE A 480 6.20 -11.24 -5.16
N LEU A 481 5.92 -12.48 -5.57
CA LEU A 481 5.43 -12.80 -6.91
C LEU A 481 3.98 -12.33 -7.13
N LEU A 482 3.21 -12.19 -6.05
CA LEU A 482 1.80 -11.83 -6.13
C LEU A 482 1.58 -10.32 -6.27
N TYR A 483 2.60 -9.49 -6.00
CA TYR A 483 2.52 -8.03 -6.17
C TYR A 483 2.48 -7.59 -7.64
N ASP A 484 2.94 -8.42 -8.58
CA ASP A 484 2.82 -8.17 -10.02
C ASP A 484 1.96 -9.24 -10.70
N PRO A 485 0.62 -9.17 -10.56
CA PRO A 485 -0.29 -10.16 -11.13
C PRO A 485 -0.21 -10.21 -12.66
N PHE A 486 0.21 -9.13 -13.31
CA PHE A 486 0.34 -9.06 -14.77
C PHE A 486 1.51 -9.91 -15.27
N SER A 487 2.71 -9.73 -14.70
CA SER A 487 3.87 -10.58 -15.02
C SER A 487 3.65 -12.02 -14.58
N LEU A 488 2.95 -12.24 -13.46
CA LEU A 488 2.62 -13.58 -12.97
C LEU A 488 1.75 -14.35 -13.97
N LEU A 489 0.75 -13.70 -14.57
CA LEU A 489 -0.09 -14.31 -15.61
C LEU A 489 0.74 -14.70 -16.86
N ILE A 490 1.68 -13.85 -17.27
CA ILE A 490 2.59 -14.13 -18.39
C ILE A 490 3.54 -15.28 -18.05
N TRP A 491 4.07 -15.31 -16.82
CA TRP A 491 4.88 -16.43 -16.32
C TRP A 491 4.08 -17.73 -16.34
N ALA A 492 2.84 -17.73 -15.85
CA ALA A 492 1.99 -18.92 -15.83
C ALA A 492 1.77 -19.49 -17.24
N VAL A 493 1.41 -18.64 -18.20
CA VAL A 493 1.24 -19.05 -19.61
C VAL A 493 2.57 -19.47 -20.24
N THR A 494 3.67 -18.82 -19.90
CA THR A 494 5.00 -19.15 -20.42
C THR A 494 5.50 -20.50 -19.89
N ILE A 495 5.29 -20.80 -18.61
CA ILE A 495 5.63 -22.08 -17.99
C ILE A 495 4.81 -23.21 -18.61
N LEU A 496 3.50 -23.01 -18.76
CA LEU A 496 2.63 -23.96 -19.47
C LEU A 496 3.09 -24.13 -20.93
N GLY A 497 3.49 -23.02 -21.56
CA GLY A 497 4.03 -22.97 -22.90
C GLY A 497 5.34 -23.74 -23.08
N PHE A 498 6.22 -23.79 -22.07
CA PHE A 498 7.48 -24.54 -22.16
C PHE A 498 7.26 -26.03 -22.40
N VAL A 499 6.28 -26.62 -21.72
CA VAL A 499 5.96 -28.05 -21.85
C VAL A 499 5.48 -28.38 -23.27
N LEU A 500 4.75 -27.45 -23.88
CA LEU A 500 4.14 -27.62 -25.19
C LEU A 500 5.06 -27.19 -26.35
N TRP A 501 5.54 -25.94 -26.37
CA TRP A 501 6.33 -25.34 -27.45
C TRP A 501 7.82 -25.15 -27.13
N GLY A 502 8.23 -25.32 -25.87
CA GLY A 502 9.53 -24.86 -25.40
C GLY A 502 9.58 -23.33 -25.37
N ARG A 503 10.75 -22.73 -25.64
CA ARG A 503 10.94 -21.26 -25.59
C ARG A 503 10.22 -20.46 -26.68
N GLY A 504 9.63 -21.13 -27.69
CA GLY A 504 9.09 -20.47 -28.89
C GLY A 504 7.92 -19.52 -28.62
N LEU A 505 7.02 -19.89 -27.71
CA LEU A 505 5.87 -19.06 -27.34
C LEU A 505 6.33 -17.71 -26.77
N PHE A 506 7.21 -17.74 -25.77
CA PHE A 506 7.65 -16.51 -25.12
C PHE A 506 8.63 -15.72 -25.99
N CYS A 507 9.78 -16.31 -26.35
CA CYS A 507 10.85 -15.57 -27.05
C CYS A 507 10.46 -15.11 -28.46
N GLY A 508 9.43 -15.70 -29.06
CA GLY A 508 8.98 -15.36 -30.40
C GLY A 508 7.75 -14.48 -30.52
N TRP A 509 6.88 -14.50 -29.50
CA TRP A 509 5.59 -13.83 -29.57
C TRP A 509 5.32 -12.92 -28.36
N LEU A 510 5.73 -13.29 -27.15
CA LEU A 510 5.41 -12.51 -25.93
C LEU A 510 6.53 -11.62 -25.41
N CYS A 511 7.77 -11.81 -25.81
CA CYS A 511 8.91 -11.06 -25.27
C CYS A 511 8.96 -9.63 -25.88
N PRO A 512 8.71 -8.56 -25.10
CA PRO A 512 8.76 -7.18 -25.60
C PRO A 512 10.14 -6.78 -26.13
N PHE A 513 11.21 -7.08 -25.39
CA PHE A 513 12.56 -6.80 -25.88
C PHE A 513 12.91 -7.58 -27.17
N GLY A 514 12.42 -8.82 -27.28
CA GLY A 514 12.55 -9.61 -28.50
C GLY A 514 11.81 -8.97 -29.68
N ALA A 515 10.62 -8.42 -29.45
CA ALA A 515 9.86 -7.66 -30.45
C ALA A 515 10.63 -6.40 -30.88
N LEU A 516 11.18 -5.64 -29.92
CA LEU A 516 11.98 -4.43 -30.18
C LEU A 516 13.19 -4.73 -31.09
N GLN A 517 13.92 -5.83 -30.84
CA GLN A 517 15.04 -6.23 -31.72
C GLN A 517 14.59 -6.65 -33.12
N GLU A 518 13.39 -7.23 -33.25
CA GLU A 518 12.83 -7.60 -34.55
C GLU A 518 12.41 -6.36 -35.35
N PHE A 519 11.82 -5.36 -34.69
CA PHE A 519 11.57 -4.05 -35.30
C PHE A 519 12.86 -3.35 -35.70
N ALA A 520 13.88 -3.34 -34.82
CA ALA A 520 15.18 -2.76 -35.13
C ALA A 520 15.79 -3.40 -36.40
N HIS A 521 15.69 -4.72 -36.55
CA HIS A 521 16.13 -5.39 -37.77
C HIS A 521 15.37 -4.94 -39.03
N HIS A 522 14.04 -4.79 -38.95
CA HIS A 522 13.25 -4.32 -40.09
C HIS A 522 13.57 -2.86 -40.44
N VAL A 523 13.77 -2.01 -39.45
CA VAL A 523 14.24 -0.63 -39.62
C VAL A 523 15.64 -0.62 -40.26
N GLY A 524 16.56 -1.47 -39.81
CA GLY A 524 17.89 -1.59 -40.39
C GLY A 524 17.86 -1.99 -41.87
N ARG A 525 16.97 -2.92 -42.25
CA ARG A 525 16.75 -3.28 -43.66
C ARG A 525 16.11 -2.15 -44.46
N LEU A 526 15.18 -1.40 -43.88
CA LEU A 526 14.58 -0.22 -44.50
C LEU A 526 15.63 0.87 -44.77
N LEU A 527 16.54 1.09 -43.82
CA LEU A 527 17.68 1.99 -43.93
C LEU A 527 18.84 1.44 -44.77
N ARG A 528 18.70 0.22 -45.33
CA ARG A 528 19.70 -0.47 -46.16
C ARG A 528 21.05 -0.70 -45.47
N ILE A 529 21.04 -0.89 -44.15
CA ILE A 529 22.23 -1.24 -43.37
C ILE A 529 22.66 -2.67 -43.72
N PRO A 530 23.96 -2.94 -43.94
CA PRO A 530 24.46 -4.27 -44.28
C PRO A 530 24.12 -5.27 -43.16
N GLN A 531 23.55 -6.42 -43.54
CA GLN A 531 23.21 -7.49 -42.60
C GLN A 531 24.39 -8.44 -42.46
N ILE A 532 24.74 -8.82 -41.22
CA ILE A 532 25.87 -9.71 -40.95
C ILE A 532 25.35 -11.13 -40.74
N ASP A 533 25.72 -12.05 -41.65
CA ASP A 533 25.50 -13.48 -41.46
C ASP A 533 26.73 -14.12 -40.80
N VAL A 534 26.59 -14.49 -39.52
CA VAL A 534 27.69 -15.07 -38.74
C VAL A 534 28.02 -16.48 -39.24
N PRO A 535 29.31 -16.79 -39.55
CA PRO A 535 29.70 -18.13 -39.96
C PRO A 535 29.35 -19.20 -38.91
N ALA A 536 28.92 -20.38 -39.34
CA ALA A 536 28.37 -21.43 -38.46
C ALA A 536 29.31 -21.90 -37.33
N ARG A 537 30.63 -21.74 -37.48
CA ARG A 537 31.60 -22.04 -36.40
C ARG A 537 31.50 -21.01 -35.28
N TRP A 538 31.55 -19.73 -35.63
CA TRP A 538 31.39 -18.62 -34.69
C TRP A 538 30.01 -18.63 -34.07
N ASP A 539 28.96 -18.83 -34.85
CA ASP A 539 27.59 -18.87 -34.31
C ASP A 539 27.42 -19.90 -33.18
N ARG A 540 27.96 -21.12 -33.35
CA ARG A 540 27.93 -22.14 -32.30
C ARG A 540 28.72 -21.76 -31.06
N TRP A 541 29.85 -21.08 -31.24
CA TRP A 541 30.68 -20.65 -30.11
C TRP A 541 30.05 -19.47 -29.36
N LEU A 542 29.58 -18.43 -30.06
CA LEU A 542 28.92 -17.29 -29.42
C LEU A 542 27.63 -17.68 -28.70
N LYS A 543 26.91 -18.71 -29.18
CA LYS A 543 25.73 -19.26 -28.47
C LYS A 543 26.06 -19.83 -27.09
N TRP A 544 27.31 -20.17 -26.79
CA TRP A 544 27.70 -20.62 -25.45
C TRP A 544 27.80 -19.46 -24.44
N ILE A 545 27.95 -18.22 -24.92
CA ILE A 545 28.11 -17.04 -24.04
C ILE A 545 26.90 -16.88 -23.11
N LYS A 546 25.66 -16.98 -23.61
CA LYS A 546 24.44 -16.90 -22.77
C LYS A 546 24.41 -17.93 -21.63
N TYR A 547 24.96 -19.12 -21.84
CA TYR A 547 25.04 -20.16 -20.81
C TYR A 547 26.13 -19.83 -19.78
N ALA A 548 27.26 -19.26 -20.23
CA ALA A 548 28.29 -18.76 -19.34
C ALA A 548 27.79 -17.59 -18.47
N VAL A 549 27.02 -16.66 -19.06
CA VAL A 549 26.37 -15.56 -18.33
C VAL A 549 25.39 -16.10 -17.30
N LEU A 550 24.54 -17.06 -17.67
CA LEU A 550 23.62 -17.70 -16.73
C LEU A 550 24.37 -18.38 -15.57
N ALA A 551 25.43 -19.13 -15.86
CA ALA A 551 26.25 -19.78 -14.83
C ALA A 551 26.91 -18.77 -13.89
N ALA A 552 27.40 -17.64 -14.44
CA ALA A 552 27.96 -16.55 -13.64
C ALA A 552 26.92 -15.92 -12.71
N LEU A 553 25.69 -15.68 -13.19
CA LEU A 553 24.61 -15.14 -12.35
C LEU A 553 24.26 -16.10 -11.20
N VAL A 554 24.13 -17.40 -11.48
CA VAL A 554 23.90 -18.42 -10.45
C VAL A 554 25.06 -18.45 -9.43
N ALA A 555 26.31 -18.35 -9.89
CA ALA A 555 27.47 -18.33 -9.01
C ALA A 555 27.49 -17.10 -8.08
N VAL A 556 27.08 -15.92 -8.57
CA VAL A 556 27.00 -14.72 -7.74
C VAL A 556 25.89 -14.86 -6.69
N ILE A 557 24.76 -15.55 -6.95
CA ILE A 557 23.75 -15.83 -5.91
C ILE A 557 24.35 -16.65 -4.77
N LEU A 558 25.16 -17.65 -5.11
CA LEU A 558 25.74 -18.56 -4.12
C LEU A 558 26.90 -17.95 -3.35
N THR A 559 27.52 -16.87 -3.85
CA THR A 559 28.74 -16.28 -3.26
C THR A 559 28.50 -14.90 -2.66
N ILE A 560 27.77 -14.02 -3.35
CA ILE A 560 27.54 -12.62 -2.98
C ILE A 560 26.11 -12.20 -3.35
N PRO A 561 25.08 -12.61 -2.57
CA PRO A 561 23.69 -12.31 -2.88
C PRO A 561 23.40 -10.80 -3.02
N SER A 562 24.09 -9.95 -2.25
CA SER A 562 23.92 -8.49 -2.28
C SER A 562 24.36 -7.83 -3.60
N ALA A 563 25.14 -8.52 -4.44
CA ALA A 563 25.55 -8.02 -5.75
C ALA A 563 24.54 -8.37 -6.86
N MET A 564 23.45 -9.09 -6.56
CA MET A 564 22.50 -9.58 -7.54
C MET A 564 21.82 -8.50 -8.37
N ASP A 565 21.37 -7.44 -7.72
CA ASP A 565 20.66 -6.37 -8.43
C ASP A 565 21.55 -5.72 -9.48
N LYS A 566 22.85 -5.56 -9.19
CA LYS A 566 23.83 -5.05 -10.15
C LYS A 566 24.18 -6.07 -11.22
N ALA A 567 24.32 -7.34 -10.87
CA ALA A 567 24.65 -8.39 -11.82
C ALA A 567 23.53 -8.65 -12.84
N ALA A 568 22.26 -8.52 -12.41
CA ALA A 568 21.09 -8.69 -13.26
C ALA A 568 20.97 -7.61 -14.36
N GLU A 569 21.66 -6.47 -14.23
CA GLU A 569 21.72 -5.40 -15.25
C GLU A 569 22.38 -5.85 -16.57
N VAL A 570 22.94 -7.07 -16.62
CA VAL A 570 23.31 -7.71 -17.89
C VAL A 570 22.12 -7.81 -18.85
N GLU A 571 20.89 -7.86 -18.33
CA GLU A 571 19.68 -7.77 -19.13
C GLU A 571 19.31 -6.30 -19.38
N PRO A 572 19.33 -5.81 -20.63
CA PRO A 572 18.93 -4.44 -20.96
C PRO A 572 17.42 -4.21 -20.84
N PHE A 573 16.67 -5.16 -20.28
CA PHE A 573 15.21 -5.19 -20.24
C PHE A 573 14.65 -4.06 -19.36
N LYS A 574 15.22 -3.87 -18.17
CA LYS A 574 14.83 -2.79 -17.25
C LYS A 574 15.01 -1.43 -17.92
N THR A 575 16.13 -1.22 -18.59
CA THR A 575 16.41 0.06 -19.25
C THR A 575 15.58 0.26 -20.52
N ALA A 576 15.45 -0.75 -21.38
CA ALA A 576 14.80 -0.60 -22.69
C ALA A 576 13.26 -0.63 -22.62
N ILE A 577 12.70 -1.41 -21.69
CA ILE A 577 11.25 -1.62 -21.58
C ILE A 577 10.71 -0.89 -20.35
N THR A 578 11.29 -1.13 -19.16
CA THR A 578 10.69 -0.61 -17.92
C THR A 578 10.89 0.89 -17.72
N THR A 579 12.10 1.41 -17.97
CA THR A 579 12.41 2.82 -17.76
C THR A 579 12.38 3.65 -19.04
N PHE A 580 11.94 3.10 -20.18
CA PHE A 580 11.87 3.84 -21.45
C PHE A 580 13.17 4.56 -21.85
N PHE A 581 14.33 3.96 -21.55
CA PHE A 581 15.66 4.56 -21.71
C PHE A 581 15.94 5.81 -20.85
N LEU A 582 15.03 6.19 -19.95
CA LEU A 582 15.18 7.25 -18.95
C LEU A 582 15.94 6.71 -17.73
N ARG A 583 17.27 6.60 -17.87
CA ARG A 583 18.17 6.11 -16.84
C ARG A 583 19.56 6.75 -16.99
N GLU A 584 20.49 6.46 -16.09
CA GLU A 584 21.86 6.93 -16.24
C GLU A 584 22.45 6.57 -17.61
N TRP A 585 23.23 7.50 -18.17
CA TRP A 585 23.67 7.46 -19.58
C TRP A 585 24.35 6.14 -19.97
N TYR A 586 25.08 5.51 -19.05
CA TYR A 586 25.82 4.27 -19.31
C TYR A 586 24.88 3.07 -19.46
N TYR A 587 23.80 2.98 -18.68
CA TYR A 587 22.77 1.95 -18.85
C TYR A 587 21.99 2.16 -20.14
N ALA A 588 21.62 3.41 -20.44
CA ALA A 588 20.93 3.76 -21.68
C ALA A 588 21.79 3.43 -22.91
N ALA A 589 23.08 3.79 -22.89
CA ALA A 589 24.04 3.48 -23.95
C ALA A 589 24.19 1.96 -24.17
N TYR A 590 24.25 1.17 -23.10
CA TYR A 590 24.30 -0.29 -23.19
C TYR A 590 23.05 -0.90 -23.83
N ALA A 591 21.86 -0.45 -23.42
CA ALA A 591 20.61 -0.91 -24.01
C ALA A 591 20.49 -0.51 -25.50
N LEU A 592 20.83 0.74 -25.83
CA LEU A 592 20.85 1.23 -27.20
C LEU A 592 21.84 0.48 -28.08
N PHE A 593 23.03 0.15 -27.55
CA PHE A 593 24.01 -0.67 -28.25
C PHE A 593 23.39 -2.00 -28.72
N TRP A 594 22.65 -2.71 -27.87
CA TRP A 594 22.01 -3.97 -28.25
C TRP A 594 20.84 -3.81 -29.22
N VAL A 595 20.13 -2.68 -29.18
CA VAL A 595 19.07 -2.35 -30.14
C VAL A 595 19.68 -2.04 -31.51
N PHE A 596 20.71 -1.20 -31.57
CA PHE A 596 21.43 -0.88 -32.81
C PHE A 596 22.13 -2.09 -33.41
N LEU A 597 22.73 -2.94 -32.57
CA LEU A 597 23.28 -4.22 -33.02
C LEU A 597 22.17 -5.10 -33.63
N GLY A 598 20.95 -5.03 -33.11
CA GLY A 598 19.76 -5.67 -33.68
C GLY A 598 19.42 -5.26 -35.12
N MET A 599 19.83 -4.06 -35.54
CA MET A 599 19.64 -3.58 -36.93
C MET A 599 20.54 -4.32 -37.93
N VAL A 600 21.68 -4.84 -37.45
CA VAL A 600 22.73 -5.50 -38.26
C VAL A 600 22.71 -7.02 -38.08
N LEU A 601 22.49 -7.48 -36.84
CA LEU A 601 22.45 -8.87 -36.41
C LEU A 601 21.06 -9.19 -35.87
N PHE A 602 20.33 -10.07 -36.55
CA PHE A 602 18.98 -10.45 -36.17
C PHE A 602 18.91 -11.00 -34.73
N LYS A 603 18.25 -10.25 -33.83
CA LYS A 603 18.09 -10.57 -32.39
C LYS A 603 19.42 -10.92 -31.69
N GLY A 604 20.48 -10.14 -31.94
CA GLY A 604 21.84 -10.42 -31.46
C GLY A 604 21.95 -10.69 -29.95
N PHE A 605 21.30 -9.86 -29.11
CA PHE A 605 21.28 -10.07 -27.65
C PHE A 605 20.57 -11.36 -27.25
N CYS A 606 19.34 -11.57 -27.75
CA CYS A 606 18.55 -12.77 -27.44
C CYS A 606 19.21 -14.08 -27.91
N ARG A 607 20.04 -14.00 -28.96
CA ARG A 607 20.76 -15.13 -29.53
C ARG A 607 22.02 -15.49 -28.75
N TYR A 608 22.79 -14.50 -28.28
CA TYR A 608 24.14 -14.73 -27.76
C TYR A 608 24.33 -14.43 -26.27
N VAL A 609 23.57 -13.52 -25.66
CA VAL A 609 23.86 -13.04 -24.28
C VAL A 609 22.72 -13.29 -23.31
N CYS A 610 21.47 -13.27 -23.77
CA CYS A 610 20.27 -13.34 -22.91
C CYS A 610 20.25 -14.58 -21.98
N PRO A 611 20.43 -14.39 -20.64
CA PRO A 611 20.48 -15.49 -19.69
C PRO A 611 19.11 -16.12 -19.45
N LEU A 612 18.03 -15.33 -19.48
CA LEU A 612 16.66 -15.87 -19.49
C LEU A 612 16.45 -16.80 -20.69
N GLY A 613 16.96 -16.42 -21.87
CA GLY A 613 16.91 -17.24 -23.06
C GLY A 613 17.66 -18.56 -22.92
N ALA A 614 18.79 -18.58 -22.20
CA ALA A 614 19.54 -19.78 -21.88
C ALA A 614 18.76 -20.69 -20.93
N LEU A 615 18.18 -20.14 -19.86
CA LEU A 615 17.34 -20.86 -18.90
C LEU A 615 16.15 -21.54 -19.61
N MET A 616 15.47 -20.80 -20.49
CA MET A 616 14.35 -21.33 -21.27
C MET A 616 14.78 -22.38 -22.31
N ALA A 617 16.00 -22.27 -22.86
CA ALA A 617 16.52 -23.29 -23.77
C ALA A 617 16.80 -24.61 -23.05
N ILE A 618 17.30 -24.57 -21.81
CA ILE A 618 17.46 -25.74 -20.94
C ILE A 618 16.09 -26.36 -20.64
N GLY A 619 15.11 -25.55 -20.22
CA GLY A 619 13.74 -26.02 -19.96
C GLY A 619 13.05 -26.62 -21.20
N GLY A 620 13.38 -26.14 -22.40
CA GLY A 620 12.88 -26.66 -23.68
C GLY A 620 13.24 -28.14 -23.96
N ALA A 621 14.17 -28.74 -23.20
CA ALA A 621 14.43 -30.17 -23.25
C ALA A 621 13.22 -31.02 -22.79
N LEU A 622 12.36 -30.47 -21.94
CA LEU A 622 11.15 -31.13 -21.42
C LEU A 622 9.98 -31.10 -22.42
N ARG A 623 10.17 -30.53 -23.62
CA ARG A 623 9.08 -30.36 -24.60
C ARG A 623 8.57 -31.69 -25.13
N LEU A 624 7.24 -31.84 -25.12
CA LEU A 624 6.55 -33.06 -25.54
C LEU A 624 6.43 -33.25 -27.08
N ARG A 625 6.34 -32.17 -27.87
CA ARG A 625 5.99 -32.25 -29.31
C ARG A 625 6.91 -31.43 -30.22
N ARG A 626 7.14 -31.89 -31.45
CA ARG A 626 7.83 -31.15 -32.53
C ARG A 626 6.78 -30.56 -33.47
N TRP A 627 6.62 -29.24 -33.47
CA TRP A 627 5.47 -28.55 -34.08
C TRP A 627 5.69 -28.11 -35.53
N ILE A 628 6.95 -27.89 -35.94
CA ILE A 628 7.25 -27.39 -37.28
C ILE A 628 7.41 -28.58 -38.24
N PRO A 629 6.52 -28.71 -39.25
CA PRO A 629 6.56 -29.81 -40.19
C PRO A 629 7.80 -29.73 -41.10
N ARG A 630 8.32 -30.89 -41.49
CA ARG A 630 9.44 -31.03 -42.45
C ARG A 630 9.16 -32.18 -43.41
N ARG A 631 9.53 -31.99 -44.68
CA ARG A 631 9.47 -33.04 -45.71
C ARG A 631 10.78 -33.82 -45.76
N ALA A 632 10.79 -34.97 -46.42
CA ALA A 632 12.00 -35.78 -46.55
C ALA A 632 13.12 -35.06 -47.33
N GLU A 633 12.73 -34.21 -48.29
CA GLU A 633 13.63 -33.45 -49.16
C GLU A 633 14.23 -32.21 -48.47
N CYS A 634 13.73 -31.86 -47.28
CA CYS A 634 14.23 -30.74 -46.49
C CYS A 634 15.62 -31.06 -45.92
N GLY A 635 16.63 -30.29 -46.32
CA GLY A 635 18.04 -30.50 -45.96
C GLY A 635 18.83 -31.28 -46.99
N SER A 636 18.18 -32.10 -47.81
CA SER A 636 18.82 -32.73 -48.98
C SER A 636 17.76 -33.16 -50.00
N PRO A 637 17.69 -32.55 -51.20
CA PRO A 637 18.55 -31.50 -51.73
C PRO A 637 18.13 -30.06 -51.35
N CYS A 638 16.95 -29.84 -50.74
CA CYS A 638 16.42 -28.49 -50.53
C CYS A 638 17.05 -27.79 -49.31
N GLN A 639 17.62 -26.60 -49.51
CA GLN A 639 18.25 -25.78 -48.44
C GLN A 639 17.55 -24.44 -48.19
N LEU A 640 16.40 -24.18 -48.83
CA LEU A 640 15.77 -22.85 -48.84
C LEU A 640 15.41 -22.35 -47.42
N CYS A 641 14.69 -23.14 -46.62
CA CYS A 641 14.31 -22.72 -45.27
C CYS A 641 15.53 -22.44 -44.37
N ARG A 642 16.64 -23.18 -44.55
CA ARG A 642 17.87 -22.95 -43.81
C ARG A 642 18.47 -21.59 -44.14
N VAL A 643 18.57 -21.27 -45.42
CA VAL A 643 19.13 -19.98 -45.89
C VAL A 643 18.23 -18.82 -45.50
N LYS A 644 16.90 -19.00 -45.49
CA LYS A 644 15.93 -17.98 -45.10
C LYS A 644 15.75 -17.81 -43.59
N CYS A 645 16.27 -18.72 -42.77
CA CYS A 645 16.18 -18.62 -41.31
C CYS A 645 17.19 -17.60 -40.77
N ALA A 646 16.77 -16.35 -40.62
CA ALA A 646 17.63 -15.25 -40.11
C ALA A 646 18.26 -15.57 -38.73
N TYR A 647 17.57 -16.35 -37.90
CA TYR A 647 18.06 -16.74 -36.58
C TYR A 647 19.01 -17.95 -36.59
N GLY A 648 19.11 -18.67 -37.72
CA GLY A 648 20.05 -19.79 -37.86
C GLY A 648 19.72 -21.02 -36.99
N ALA A 649 18.44 -21.35 -36.83
CA ALA A 649 17.98 -22.50 -36.04
C ALA A 649 17.80 -23.80 -36.86
N ILE A 650 18.15 -23.81 -38.14
CA ILE A 650 17.99 -24.97 -39.03
C ILE A 650 19.36 -25.53 -39.43
N GLU A 651 19.59 -26.80 -39.14
CA GLU A 651 20.82 -27.51 -39.47
C GLU A 651 20.97 -27.79 -40.97
N LYS A 652 22.16 -28.19 -41.43
CA LYS A 652 22.39 -28.57 -42.83
C LYS A 652 21.55 -29.78 -43.24
N SER A 653 21.27 -30.67 -42.29
CA SER A 653 20.39 -31.83 -42.42
C SER A 653 18.92 -31.46 -42.60
N GLY A 654 18.55 -30.18 -42.47
CA GLY A 654 17.16 -29.74 -42.51
C GLY A 654 16.40 -29.93 -41.19
N ARG A 655 17.04 -30.51 -40.16
CA ARG A 655 16.53 -30.64 -38.79
C ARG A 655 16.48 -29.27 -38.10
N ILE A 656 15.44 -29.06 -37.31
CA ILE A 656 15.27 -27.84 -36.51
C ILE A 656 15.94 -28.04 -35.16
N ASP A 657 16.87 -27.17 -34.83
CA ASP A 657 17.38 -27.02 -33.48
C ASP A 657 16.38 -26.21 -32.67
N TYR A 658 15.57 -26.94 -31.93
CA TYR A 658 14.48 -26.43 -31.14
C TYR A 658 14.92 -25.75 -29.83
N SER A 659 16.17 -25.94 -29.39
CA SER A 659 16.73 -25.21 -28.25
C SER A 659 17.06 -23.77 -28.62
N GLU A 660 17.28 -23.52 -29.92
CA GLU A 660 17.53 -22.19 -30.49
C GLU A 660 16.29 -21.62 -31.19
N CYS A 661 15.45 -22.46 -31.80
CA CYS A 661 14.26 -22.02 -32.53
C CYS A 661 13.28 -21.27 -31.62
N PHE A 662 12.97 -20.03 -31.98
CA PHE A 662 11.96 -19.21 -31.30
C PHE A 662 10.59 -19.22 -32.01
N GLN A 663 10.41 -20.08 -33.02
CA GLN A 663 9.14 -20.29 -33.72
C GLN A 663 8.54 -19.01 -34.36
N CYS A 664 9.33 -18.29 -35.16
CA CYS A 664 8.81 -17.18 -35.98
C CYS A 664 7.81 -17.60 -37.07
N LEU A 665 7.79 -18.89 -37.44
CA LEU A 665 6.98 -19.49 -38.51
C LEU A 665 7.35 -19.09 -39.96
N ASP A 666 8.40 -18.29 -40.19
CA ASP A 666 8.88 -17.97 -41.56
C ASP A 666 9.24 -19.20 -42.39
N CYS A 667 9.68 -20.28 -41.75
CA CYS A 667 9.96 -21.53 -42.47
C CYS A 667 8.70 -22.32 -42.80
N VAL A 668 7.61 -22.13 -42.04
CA VAL A 668 6.30 -22.75 -42.27
C VAL A 668 5.61 -22.06 -43.44
N THR A 669 5.71 -20.72 -43.54
CA THR A 669 5.17 -19.96 -44.69
C THR A 669 5.74 -20.49 -46.01
N ILE A 670 7.06 -20.73 -46.07
CA ILE A 670 7.74 -21.31 -47.24
C ILE A 670 7.37 -22.78 -47.45
N HIS A 671 7.18 -23.55 -46.38
CA HIS A 671 6.95 -24.99 -46.46
C HIS A 671 5.54 -25.35 -46.98
N ASP A 672 4.54 -24.56 -46.58
CA ASP A 672 3.13 -24.78 -46.88
C ASP A 672 2.71 -24.09 -48.19
N ASP A 673 3.49 -23.14 -48.71
CA ASP A 673 3.24 -22.48 -49.99
C ASP A 673 3.73 -23.32 -51.20
N ALA A 674 2.81 -23.59 -52.13
CA ALA A 674 3.06 -24.36 -53.35
C ALA A 674 3.99 -23.66 -54.36
N GLU A 675 4.15 -22.33 -54.28
CA GLU A 675 4.96 -21.55 -55.21
C GLU A 675 6.40 -21.32 -54.73
N THR A 676 6.63 -21.27 -53.41
CA THR A 676 7.97 -21.08 -52.84
C THR A 676 8.63 -22.38 -52.35
N CYS A 677 7.85 -23.39 -51.94
CA CYS A 677 8.39 -24.67 -51.50
C CYS A 677 9.02 -25.43 -52.67
N VAL A 678 10.37 -25.44 -52.76
CA VAL A 678 11.10 -26.06 -53.89
C VAL A 678 10.64 -27.49 -54.21
N PRO A 679 10.43 -28.40 -53.23
CA PRO A 679 9.88 -29.74 -53.52
C PRO A 679 8.51 -29.71 -54.18
N LEU A 680 7.58 -28.87 -53.72
CA LEU A 680 6.23 -28.75 -54.30
C LEU A 680 6.29 -28.13 -55.70
N VAL A 681 7.12 -27.10 -55.90
CA VAL A 681 7.34 -26.49 -57.21
C VAL A 681 7.86 -27.51 -58.22
N LEU A 682 8.82 -28.36 -57.82
CA LEU A 682 9.36 -29.43 -58.66
C LEU A 682 8.31 -30.51 -58.97
N GLN A 683 7.52 -30.93 -57.98
CA GLN A 683 6.41 -31.88 -58.17
C GLN A 683 5.32 -31.33 -59.10
N ASN A 684 4.94 -30.06 -58.94
CA ASN A 684 3.96 -29.39 -59.79
C ASN A 684 4.48 -29.21 -61.23
N ARG A 685 5.79 -28.94 -61.40
CA ARG A 685 6.43 -28.85 -62.72
C ARG A 685 6.55 -30.21 -63.40
N SER A 686 6.86 -31.28 -62.67
CA SER A 686 6.93 -32.62 -63.24
C SER A 686 5.54 -33.14 -63.63
N ALA A 687 4.51 -32.88 -62.83
CA ALA A 687 3.12 -33.24 -63.14
C ALA A 687 2.58 -32.51 -64.39
N LYS A 688 3.02 -31.27 -64.64
CA LYS A 688 2.66 -30.51 -65.86
C LYS A 688 3.43 -30.93 -67.12
N ARG A 689 4.49 -31.72 -67.00
CA ARG A 689 5.32 -32.16 -68.13
C ARG A 689 4.85 -33.54 -68.59
N ALA A 690 4.11 -33.61 -69.70
CA ALA A 690 3.70 -34.89 -70.30
C ALA A 690 4.93 -35.78 -70.56
N PRO A 691 4.86 -37.11 -70.34
CA PRO A 691 5.99 -37.99 -70.53
C PRO A 691 6.41 -37.96 -72.00
N ARG A 692 7.64 -37.52 -72.26
CA ARG A 692 8.26 -37.68 -73.58
C ARG A 692 8.56 -39.18 -73.75
N VAL A 693 7.72 -39.88 -74.52
CA VAL A 693 8.04 -41.23 -75.00
C VAL A 693 9.22 -41.09 -75.96
N THR A 694 10.43 -41.29 -75.47
CA THR A 694 11.59 -41.49 -76.32
C THR A 694 11.56 -42.94 -76.80
N GLY A 695 10.74 -43.21 -77.82
CA GLY A 695 10.86 -44.44 -78.59
C GLY A 695 12.22 -44.43 -79.27
N HIS A 696 13.11 -45.32 -78.84
CA HIS A 696 14.40 -45.55 -79.49
C HIS A 696 14.14 -46.39 -80.76
N PRO A 697 14.44 -45.91 -81.98
CA PRO A 697 14.29 -46.72 -83.18
C PRO A 697 15.54 -47.59 -83.30
N ASN A 698 15.49 -48.81 -82.76
CA ASN A 698 16.26 -50.00 -83.16
C ASN A 698 16.34 -51.00 -82.00
N GLN A 699 15.29 -51.78 -81.78
CA GLN A 699 15.43 -53.15 -81.28
C GLN A 699 14.43 -54.02 -82.06
N VAL A 700 14.97 -54.84 -82.96
CA VAL A 700 14.26 -55.87 -83.71
C VAL A 700 13.92 -57.02 -82.74
N PRO A 701 12.71 -57.61 -82.76
CA PRO A 701 12.40 -58.73 -81.89
C PRO A 701 13.11 -59.99 -82.41
N ALA A 702 13.76 -60.72 -81.50
CA ALA A 702 14.18 -62.09 -81.77
C ALA A 702 12.95 -63.01 -81.69
N GLU A 703 12.87 -63.94 -82.65
CA GLU A 703 11.80 -64.92 -82.86
C GLU A 703 11.50 -65.82 -81.65
#